data_AF-A0A9E2SA30-F1
#
_entry.id   AF-A0A9E2SA30-F1
#
_cell.length_a   1.000
_cell.length_b   1.000
_cell.length_c   1.000
_cell.angle_alpha   90.00
_cell.angle_beta   90.00
_cell.angle_gamma   90.00
#
_symmetry.space_group_name_H-M   'P 1'
#
loop_
_entity.id
_entity.type
_entity.pdbx_description
1 polymer ?
#
loop_
_entity_poly.entity_id
_entity_poly.type
_entity_poly.pdbx_seq_one_letter_code
_entity_poly.pdbx_strand_id
1 'polypeptide(L)'
;MRIVVFFVILCMSLRSIAQENIVWQIGKIDKTGKEFALYQKRYKDFVARFGGENAVYNVGFSSESTDWPYVLPGPLDNWGGGGYWAGFYPRHFPRIFFQLPQKPVDGKFRFVVGVADANNKNAPAIQIDINGHRTTQQLDGGTGASLTDAAATGKAQLVEVDVPASWLKKGVNIIQLGSVSGSWLVFDYMQLRSDKLLKIAPSYSSLIASAQPAPFEYSASNKRIQPLLVDVYQLNSGGELNIEIEGLKPVIKKIESGHSVLEIDMPAIPSSGKKINSHVMIRSGNDIVYDGQITRSLQPLHQYADYVDLLLGTGNSRWMFKPGPSLPLSMVQIAPDNQDQTWKAGYEYTVDNIMGFSHFSDWTMCGLLMMPTTGKLQVNPGREDHPDEGYRSRIDKKTENAKVGRYSVYMTDTHIKAEISASRRASIQRYTFPSSDSARILVDMFTPNEYPHNLVDTKITKVSNTEIEGYATYYNAFTGYTLEQSYTVYFVIQVSKPFASMGGWVNSKVAPVKGYIPEWKMNHEFDSSPEIFENVHEINGKGDAGIFLNYKTRKGEQIVVRTGVSLVDVKGARNNLETEITKPFNFDFDGVVQMQQEEWNEYLGRVQIQTDDYLQKVKFYTNFYRALAAKAIWSDADGRFRDENEAIQKLSGKDDCIVSGEYWNTFWDNQQLFNLTAPEISSKWARSAIALYKNSGWFNTDPAGVEHTGVMVAMHVASQIQGAWQSGIHDFDLPLAYEGLKKMMTAPPQNFAGGGTVGVEDIVPYQRYGYVPQGMGASSNTMEYAYDDYCLAQMALTLGKRDDYLFFQKRSQSWKNLMDTTTGFIRPKNDKGEWVTPFDPYHTPGFVEGNAFNYSWFVPQDPEGLIAAVGKERFASRLDSAMFKSSFANFNAQGDDFANYPINHGNEPSMEVAYLFNWAGKPQLTQKWARAIQEQYYGTTPYDGYPGDEDLGQMSSWFVMSAIGLFQMDGGCSQQPIYELGSPRYPKITIDLGGRYGRGKQFIIEAKGASKENKYITSALLNGKPLNDFKILQQDVLKGGKLELSMQSDQP
;
A
#
# COMPACT_ATOMS: atom_id res chain seq x y z
N MET A 1 -63.69 3.54 62.89
CA MET A 1 -64.58 2.41 62.52
C MET A 1 -64.43 2.17 61.01
N ARG A 2 -63.84 1.02 60.66
CA ARG A 2 -63.74 0.34 59.34
C ARG A 2 -62.96 1.04 58.20
N ILE A 3 -61.85 0.56 57.64
CA ILE A 3 -61.34 -0.78 57.19
C ILE A 3 -61.73 -1.12 55.74
N VAL A 4 -60.68 -1.24 54.90
CA VAL A 4 -60.52 -2.08 53.67
C VAL A 4 -61.17 -1.56 52.38
N VAL A 5 -60.34 -1.09 51.42
CA VAL A 5 -59.77 -1.84 50.27
C VAL A 5 -58.80 -0.89 49.54
N PHE A 6 -57.48 -1.06 49.72
CA PHE A 6 -56.46 -0.57 48.79
C PHE A 6 -55.20 -1.41 49.01
N PHE A 7 -55.12 -2.54 48.31
CA PHE A 7 -53.91 -3.34 48.19
C PHE A 7 -53.95 -4.00 46.82
N VAL A 8 -52.98 -3.64 45.99
CA VAL A 8 -52.33 -4.38 44.88
C VAL A 8 -51.78 -3.33 43.90
N ILE A 9 -50.55 -3.57 43.44
CA ILE A 9 -49.67 -2.71 42.61
C ILE A 9 -48.72 -1.80 43.41
N LEU A 10 -47.75 -2.43 44.07
CA LEU A 10 -46.39 -1.89 44.20
C LEU A 10 -45.38 -3.05 44.13
N CYS A 11 -45.33 -3.74 42.98
CA CYS A 11 -44.16 -4.56 42.65
C CYS A 11 -43.09 -3.64 42.09
N MET A 12 -42.15 -3.28 42.97
CA MET A 12 -40.88 -2.66 42.62
C MET A 12 -40.21 -3.49 41.53
N SER A 13 -40.01 -2.92 40.34
CA SER A 13 -38.96 -3.37 39.43
C SER A 13 -37.61 -2.85 39.96
N LEU A 14 -37.17 -3.37 41.10
CA LEU A 14 -35.76 -3.35 41.48
C LEU A 14 -35.06 -4.29 40.49
N ARG A 15 -34.49 -3.73 39.41
CA ARG A 15 -33.41 -4.43 38.70
C ARG A 15 -32.30 -4.61 39.75
N SER A 16 -32.11 -5.82 40.24
CA SER A 16 -30.90 -6.18 40.97
C SER A 16 -29.73 -5.88 40.05
N ILE A 17 -28.99 -4.81 40.30
CA ILE A 17 -27.67 -4.61 39.72
C ILE A 17 -26.81 -5.72 40.34
N ALA A 18 -26.63 -6.82 39.61
CA ALA A 18 -25.64 -7.81 40.00
C ALA A 18 -24.28 -7.08 40.08
N GLN A 19 -23.58 -7.19 41.20
CA GLN A 19 -22.27 -6.57 41.38
C GLN A 19 -21.29 -7.25 40.42
N GLU A 20 -20.90 -6.55 39.36
CA GLU A 20 -19.92 -7.05 38.39
C GLU A 20 -18.52 -7.05 39.03
N ASN A 21 -17.81 -8.17 38.87
CA ASN A 21 -16.43 -8.34 39.30
C ASN A 21 -15.48 -7.80 38.23
N ILE A 22 -14.36 -7.21 38.65
CA ILE A 22 -13.29 -6.80 37.74
C ILE A 22 -12.43 -8.03 37.44
N VAL A 23 -12.38 -8.43 36.16
CA VAL A 23 -11.49 -9.50 35.68
C VAL A 23 -10.06 -8.99 35.63
N TRP A 24 -9.88 -7.80 35.07
CA TRP A 24 -8.64 -7.04 35.09
C TRP A 24 -8.92 -5.55 34.87
N GLN A 25 -7.97 -4.71 35.27
CA GLN A 25 -7.98 -3.26 35.10
C GLN A 25 -6.59 -2.80 34.67
N ILE A 26 -6.56 -1.85 33.75
CA ILE A 26 -5.38 -1.07 33.38
C ILE A 26 -5.70 0.38 33.71
N GLY A 27 -4.78 1.08 34.38
CA GLY A 27 -5.00 2.45 34.81
C GLY A 27 -5.79 2.57 36.12
N LYS A 28 -6.19 3.79 36.49
CA LYS A 28 -6.91 4.11 37.73
C LYS A 28 -8.16 4.92 37.42
N ILE A 29 -9.24 4.66 38.14
CA ILE A 29 -10.47 5.45 38.02
C ILE A 29 -10.29 6.75 38.81
N ASP A 30 -9.68 7.76 38.21
CA ASP A 30 -9.47 9.06 38.86
C ASP A 30 -9.64 10.28 37.94
N LYS A 31 -10.13 10.04 36.71
CA LYS A 31 -10.36 11.02 35.64
C LYS A 31 -9.08 11.62 35.08
N THR A 32 -7.97 10.90 35.15
CA THR A 32 -6.66 11.35 34.64
C THR A 32 -5.91 10.19 33.98
N GLY A 33 -5.04 10.49 33.02
CA GLY A 33 -4.17 9.48 32.38
C GLY A 33 -2.78 9.36 33.03
N LYS A 34 -2.63 9.71 34.31
CA LYS A 34 -1.32 10.04 34.91
C LYS A 34 -0.36 8.86 35.08
N GLU A 35 -0.89 7.66 35.15
CA GLU A 35 -0.13 6.43 35.30
C GLU A 35 0.33 5.83 33.97
N PHE A 36 -0.22 6.30 32.86
CA PHE A 36 0.12 5.80 31.53
C PHE A 36 1.40 6.45 30.97
N ALA A 37 2.01 5.79 30.00
CA ALA A 37 3.18 6.28 29.30
C ALA A 37 2.90 7.60 28.56
N LEU A 38 3.94 8.41 28.39
CA LEU A 38 3.91 9.71 27.70
C LEU A 38 3.08 10.81 28.39
N TYR A 39 2.55 10.55 29.59
CA TYR A 39 1.93 11.58 30.42
C TYR A 39 2.92 12.74 30.67
N GLN A 40 2.38 13.94 30.97
CA GLN A 40 3.13 15.21 31.06
C GLN A 40 3.63 15.76 29.71
N LYS A 41 2.73 15.91 28.74
CA LYS A 41 2.96 16.60 27.46
C LYS A 41 3.98 15.92 26.53
N ARG A 42 4.21 14.62 26.68
CA ARG A 42 5.07 13.83 25.78
C ARG A 42 4.29 13.12 24.67
N TYR A 43 3.08 13.58 24.34
CA TYR A 43 2.25 12.96 23.29
C TYR A 43 2.94 12.94 21.91
N LYS A 44 3.84 13.89 21.63
CA LYS A 44 4.60 13.92 20.38
C LYS A 44 5.58 12.74 20.21
N ASP A 45 5.91 12.06 21.31
CA ASP A 45 6.74 10.86 21.28
C ASP A 45 5.90 9.59 20.99
N PHE A 46 4.62 9.73 20.61
CA PHE A 46 3.71 8.61 20.40
C PHE A 46 4.24 7.64 19.34
N VAL A 47 4.52 8.11 18.12
CA VAL A 47 4.95 7.22 17.01
C VAL A 47 6.23 6.47 17.35
N ALA A 48 7.18 7.15 18.00
CA ALA A 48 8.46 6.58 18.43
C ALA A 48 8.30 5.33 19.31
N ARG A 49 7.21 5.26 20.08
CA ARG A 49 7.00 4.24 21.11
C ARG A 49 5.84 3.31 20.82
N PHE A 50 4.81 3.80 20.14
CA PHE A 50 3.53 3.15 19.94
C PHE A 50 3.07 3.17 18.47
N GLY A 51 3.94 3.53 17.52
CA GLY A 51 3.67 3.36 16.10
C GLY A 51 3.86 1.90 15.65
N GLY A 52 3.01 1.43 14.74
CA GLY A 52 3.10 0.11 14.12
C GLY A 52 2.94 -1.07 15.10
N GLU A 53 3.69 -2.15 14.86
CA GLU A 53 3.61 -3.41 15.61
C GLU A 53 4.06 -3.31 17.10
N ASN A 54 4.67 -2.20 17.51
CA ASN A 54 5.23 -2.00 18.86
C ASN A 54 4.19 -1.68 19.94
N ALA A 55 2.95 -1.39 19.56
CA ALA A 55 1.91 -0.90 20.46
C ALA A 55 1.16 -2.03 21.19
N VAL A 56 1.88 -2.78 22.03
CA VAL A 56 1.38 -4.00 22.69
C VAL A 56 1.43 -3.89 24.21
N TYR A 57 0.33 -4.23 24.87
CA TYR A 57 0.22 -4.32 26.33
C TYR A 57 -0.30 -5.68 26.77
N ASN A 58 0.42 -6.37 27.65
CA ASN A 58 0.02 -7.66 28.20
C ASN A 58 -0.37 -7.54 29.67
N VAL A 59 -1.66 -7.76 29.96
CA VAL A 59 -2.22 -7.65 31.32
C VAL A 59 -1.47 -8.57 32.28
N GLY A 60 -0.95 -8.00 33.36
CA GLY A 60 -0.19 -8.74 34.39
C GLY A 60 1.30 -8.93 34.09
N PHE A 61 1.80 -8.42 32.95
CA PHE A 61 3.23 -8.42 32.60
C PHE A 61 3.73 -7.00 32.27
N SER A 62 2.98 -6.27 31.44
CA SER A 62 3.28 -4.91 31.02
C SER A 62 3.03 -3.89 32.13
N SER A 63 3.70 -2.74 32.03
CA SER A 63 3.57 -1.61 32.95
C SER A 63 2.83 -0.46 32.26
N GLU A 64 1.84 0.13 32.91
CA GLU A 64 1.06 1.26 32.36
C GLU A 64 1.97 2.45 32.04
N SER A 65 2.94 2.72 32.91
CA SER A 65 3.85 3.87 32.79
C SER A 65 4.81 3.78 31.60
N THR A 66 4.87 2.60 30.96
CA THR A 66 5.82 2.32 29.88
C THR A 66 5.18 1.75 28.62
N ASP A 67 4.13 0.94 28.74
CA ASP A 67 3.71 0.05 27.65
C ASP A 67 2.29 0.37 27.15
N TRP A 68 1.63 1.39 27.71
CA TRP A 68 0.37 1.90 27.19
C TRP A 68 0.36 3.43 27.16
N PRO A 69 0.02 4.06 26.04
CA PRO A 69 0.00 5.51 25.95
C PRO A 69 -1.18 6.11 26.72
N TYR A 70 -0.98 7.26 27.37
CA TYR A 70 -2.07 7.99 28.02
C TYR A 70 -3.08 8.60 27.02
N VAL A 71 -2.65 8.76 25.77
CA VAL A 71 -3.41 9.41 24.70
C VAL A 71 -3.40 8.51 23.47
N LEU A 72 -4.52 8.48 22.76
CA LEU A 72 -4.64 7.88 21.44
C LEU A 72 -4.88 8.99 20.41
N PRO A 73 -3.99 9.20 19.42
CA PRO A 73 -4.23 10.16 18.33
C PRO A 73 -5.40 9.71 17.47
N GLY A 74 -6.16 10.68 16.96
CA GLY A 74 -7.10 10.48 15.86
C GLY A 74 -6.45 10.74 14.50
N PRO A 75 -7.16 10.43 13.41
CA PRO A 75 -6.74 10.79 12.05
C PRO A 75 -6.25 12.23 11.95
N LEU A 76 -6.99 13.21 12.49
CA LEU A 76 -6.68 14.64 12.35
C LEU A 76 -5.44 15.12 13.15
N ASP A 77 -4.74 14.22 13.83
CA ASP A 77 -3.57 14.54 14.66
C ASP A 77 -2.27 14.26 13.92
N ASN A 78 -1.70 15.29 13.30
CA ASN A 78 -0.43 15.17 12.55
C ASN A 78 0.74 14.65 13.41
N TRP A 79 0.73 14.91 14.73
CA TRP A 79 1.72 14.38 15.68
C TRP A 79 1.60 12.85 15.90
N GLY A 80 0.50 12.25 15.44
CA GLY A 80 0.36 10.80 15.29
C GLY A 80 1.06 10.25 14.04
N GLY A 81 1.82 11.08 13.29
CA GLY A 81 2.54 10.65 12.10
C GLY A 81 1.87 10.97 10.77
N GLY A 82 0.72 11.67 10.79
CA GLY A 82 0.03 12.06 9.55
C GLY A 82 0.55 13.37 8.97
N GLY A 83 0.55 13.49 7.64
CA GLY A 83 0.96 14.69 6.90
C GLY A 83 0.54 14.57 5.44
N TYR A 84 0.83 15.59 4.63
CA TYR A 84 0.61 15.49 3.17
C TYR A 84 1.60 14.49 2.57
N TRP A 85 2.90 14.68 2.84
CA TRP A 85 3.99 13.83 2.32
C TRP A 85 4.23 12.58 3.15
N ALA A 86 3.88 12.63 4.43
CA ALA A 86 4.00 11.48 5.35
C ALA A 86 2.75 10.57 5.35
N GLY A 87 1.84 10.76 4.39
CA GLY A 87 0.54 10.09 4.34
C GLY A 87 -0.48 10.68 5.33
N PHE A 88 -1.62 11.15 4.81
CA PHE A 88 -2.69 11.69 5.66
C PHE A 88 -3.39 10.60 6.46
N TYR A 89 -3.34 10.66 7.80
CA TYR A 89 -4.17 9.87 8.72
C TYR A 89 -3.69 8.45 9.09
N PRO A 90 -2.42 8.23 9.48
CA PRO A 90 -2.01 6.93 10.00
C PRO A 90 -2.88 6.57 11.21
N ARG A 91 -3.42 5.35 11.17
CA ARG A 91 -4.33 4.87 12.21
C ARG A 91 -3.59 3.95 13.15
N HIS A 92 -3.63 4.29 14.43
CA HIS A 92 -2.94 3.53 15.45
C HIS A 92 -3.93 2.64 16.18
N PHE A 93 -3.64 1.35 16.17
CA PHE A 93 -4.49 0.33 16.76
C PHE A 93 -3.70 -0.51 17.78
N PRO A 94 -3.34 0.08 18.94
CA PRO A 94 -2.68 -0.65 20.01
C PRO A 94 -3.51 -1.85 20.50
N ARG A 95 -2.81 -2.88 20.97
CA ARG A 95 -3.38 -4.18 21.35
C ARG A 95 -3.16 -4.49 22.82
N ILE A 96 -4.23 -4.90 23.49
CA ILE A 96 -4.23 -5.43 24.85
C ILE A 96 -4.38 -6.94 24.76
N PHE A 97 -3.44 -7.65 25.39
CA PHE A 97 -3.44 -9.10 25.54
C PHE A 97 -3.80 -9.47 26.97
N PHE A 98 -4.62 -10.49 27.14
CA PHE A 98 -4.87 -11.10 28.45
C PHE A 98 -5.13 -12.59 28.29
N GLN A 99 -4.78 -13.38 29.32
CA GLN A 99 -4.88 -14.83 29.25
C GLN A 99 -5.98 -15.37 30.14
N LEU A 100 -6.78 -16.29 29.61
CA LEU A 100 -7.79 -17.03 30.36
C LEU A 100 -7.37 -18.50 30.52
N PRO A 101 -7.44 -19.08 31.74
CA PRO A 101 -7.06 -20.47 31.95
C PRO A 101 -8.02 -21.46 31.27
N GLN A 102 -9.25 -21.01 30.99
CA GLN A 102 -10.30 -21.78 30.32
C GLN A 102 -11.24 -20.86 29.56
N LYS A 103 -11.92 -21.39 28.55
CA LYS A 103 -12.96 -20.66 27.83
C LYS A 103 -14.20 -20.47 28.74
N PRO A 104 -14.74 -19.25 28.90
CA PRO A 104 -15.99 -19.06 29.62
C PRO A 104 -17.17 -19.78 28.94
N VAL A 105 -17.99 -20.48 29.72
CA VAL A 105 -19.17 -21.22 29.21
C VAL A 105 -20.42 -20.34 29.23
N ASP A 106 -20.55 -19.50 30.25
CA ASP A 106 -21.64 -18.55 30.46
C ASP A 106 -21.08 -17.24 31.09
N GLY A 107 -21.97 -16.29 31.39
CA GLY A 107 -21.61 -15.02 32.01
C GLY A 107 -21.74 -13.83 31.07
N LYS A 108 -22.02 -12.67 31.65
CA LYS A 108 -22.05 -11.37 30.97
C LYS A 108 -20.70 -10.73 31.19
N PHE A 109 -19.97 -10.50 30.10
CA PHE A 109 -18.74 -9.73 30.13
C PHE A 109 -18.99 -8.36 29.53
N ARG A 110 -18.26 -7.37 30.03
CA ARG A 110 -18.28 -6.02 29.50
C ARG A 110 -16.87 -5.45 29.48
N PHE A 111 -16.45 -5.00 28.31
CA PHE A 111 -15.24 -4.20 28.19
C PHE A 111 -15.60 -2.73 28.33
N VAL A 112 -14.89 -2.03 29.21
CA VAL A 112 -15.17 -0.65 29.59
C VAL A 112 -13.91 0.19 29.39
N VAL A 113 -14.01 1.29 28.66
CA VAL A 113 -12.96 2.29 28.53
C VAL A 113 -13.46 3.60 29.17
N GLY A 114 -12.79 4.01 30.25
CA GLY A 114 -12.93 5.34 30.80
C GLY A 114 -12.08 6.31 29.99
N VAL A 115 -12.71 7.33 29.42
CA VAL A 115 -12.04 8.41 28.70
C VAL A 115 -12.01 9.62 29.63
N ALA A 116 -10.83 10.07 30.02
CA ALA A 116 -10.65 11.21 30.90
C ALA A 116 -11.02 12.53 30.19
N ASP A 117 -10.61 12.66 28.93
CA ASP A 117 -10.89 13.79 28.07
C ASP A 117 -10.83 13.40 26.59
N ALA A 118 -11.38 14.23 25.72
CA ALA A 118 -11.24 14.12 24.29
C ALA A 118 -11.12 15.52 23.66
N ASN A 119 -10.73 15.58 22.39
CA ASN A 119 -10.76 16.83 21.65
C ASN A 119 -12.17 17.46 21.71
N ASN A 120 -12.25 18.76 21.93
CA ASN A 120 -13.52 19.48 22.11
C ASN A 120 -14.20 19.90 20.80
N LYS A 121 -13.43 20.05 19.72
CA LYS A 121 -13.94 20.47 18.40
C LYS A 121 -14.17 19.29 17.47
N ASN A 122 -13.22 18.36 17.45
CA ASN A 122 -13.18 17.23 16.54
C ASN A 122 -13.26 15.93 17.35
N ALA A 123 -14.44 15.64 17.89
CA ALA A 123 -14.64 14.50 18.78
C ALA A 123 -14.33 13.16 18.07
N PRO A 124 -13.56 12.25 18.69
CA PRO A 124 -13.20 10.99 18.06
C PRO A 124 -14.33 9.96 17.98
N ALA A 125 -14.27 9.09 16.99
CA ALA A 125 -14.92 7.78 17.05
C ALA A 125 -13.91 6.70 17.41
N ILE A 126 -14.17 5.96 18.49
CA ILE A 126 -13.34 4.84 18.90
C ILE A 126 -13.87 3.55 18.29
N GLN A 127 -12.99 2.82 17.60
CA GLN A 127 -13.24 1.48 17.11
C GLN A 127 -12.56 0.47 18.05
N ILE A 128 -13.30 -0.56 18.46
CA ILE A 128 -12.85 -1.61 19.37
C ILE A 128 -13.09 -2.95 18.69
N ASP A 129 -12.04 -3.75 18.54
CA ASP A 129 -12.07 -5.13 18.07
C ASP A 129 -11.69 -6.09 19.20
N ILE A 130 -12.54 -7.07 19.48
CA ILE A 130 -12.30 -8.09 20.51
C ILE A 130 -12.33 -9.47 19.84
N ASN A 131 -11.16 -10.10 19.69
CA ASN A 131 -10.98 -11.39 18.99
C ASN A 131 -11.71 -11.44 17.62
N GLY A 132 -11.62 -10.36 16.84
CA GLY A 132 -12.23 -10.22 15.51
C GLY A 132 -13.65 -9.66 15.53
N HIS A 133 -14.21 -9.32 16.70
CA HIS A 133 -15.53 -8.69 16.81
C HIS A 133 -15.41 -7.19 16.98
N ARG A 134 -15.72 -6.45 15.91
CA ARG A 134 -15.55 -5.00 15.80
C ARG A 134 -16.82 -4.24 16.16
N THR A 135 -16.66 -3.12 16.86
CA THR A 135 -17.70 -2.11 17.09
C THR A 135 -17.07 -0.71 17.05
N THR A 136 -17.85 0.29 16.66
CA THR A 136 -17.42 1.69 16.64
C THR A 136 -18.39 2.54 17.47
N GLN A 137 -17.88 3.43 18.30
CA GLN A 137 -18.68 4.36 19.10
C GLN A 137 -18.16 5.79 18.93
N GLN A 138 -19.06 6.70 18.56
CA GLN A 138 -18.77 8.14 18.53
C GLN A 138 -18.72 8.70 19.96
N LEU A 139 -17.68 9.49 20.27
CA LEU A 139 -17.56 10.22 21.53
C LEU A 139 -18.13 11.63 21.40
N ASP A 140 -18.52 12.20 22.54
CA ASP A 140 -18.81 13.63 22.65
C ASP A 140 -17.52 14.44 22.65
N GLY A 141 -17.61 15.73 22.26
CA GLY A 141 -16.53 16.68 22.48
C GLY A 141 -16.18 16.80 23.97
N GLY A 142 -14.88 16.71 24.27
CA GLY A 142 -14.32 16.90 25.61
C GLY A 142 -14.04 18.37 25.95
N THR A 143 -13.14 18.63 26.89
CA THR A 143 -12.64 19.99 27.16
C THR A 143 -11.41 20.33 26.31
N GLY A 144 -10.63 19.31 25.91
CA GLY A 144 -9.40 19.46 25.15
C GLY A 144 -8.19 19.81 26.02
N ALA A 145 -8.38 20.04 27.31
CA ALA A 145 -7.34 20.60 28.17
C ALA A 145 -6.33 19.54 28.62
N SER A 146 -6.77 18.30 28.84
CA SER A 146 -5.93 17.24 29.44
C SER A 146 -4.79 16.74 28.53
N LEU A 147 -4.84 17.02 27.22
CA LEU A 147 -3.70 16.71 26.32
C LEU A 147 -2.50 17.63 26.57
N THR A 148 -2.77 18.92 26.82
CA THR A 148 -1.74 19.97 26.82
C THR A 148 -1.43 20.53 28.21
N ASP A 149 -2.31 20.31 29.18
CA ASP A 149 -2.15 20.73 30.57
C ASP A 149 -2.22 19.52 31.51
N ALA A 150 -1.09 19.23 32.17
CA ALA A 150 -0.93 18.09 33.06
C ALA A 150 -1.73 18.20 34.38
N ALA A 151 -2.29 19.38 34.68
CA ALA A 151 -3.15 19.60 35.84
C ALA A 151 -4.65 19.65 35.49
N ALA A 152 -5.02 19.64 34.21
CA ALA A 152 -6.39 19.80 33.79
C ALA A 152 -7.17 18.47 33.80
N THR A 153 -8.36 18.48 34.42
CA THR A 153 -9.33 17.38 34.34
C THR A 153 -10.24 17.58 33.13
N GLY A 154 -10.48 16.52 32.37
CA GLY A 154 -11.33 16.55 31.18
C GLY A 154 -12.82 16.40 31.46
N LYS A 155 -13.60 16.31 30.38
CA LYS A 155 -15.01 15.92 30.42
C LYS A 155 -15.07 14.40 30.25
N ALA A 156 -15.10 13.69 31.39
CA ALA A 156 -15.04 12.24 31.41
C ALA A 156 -16.22 11.59 30.66
N GLN A 157 -15.92 10.53 29.92
CA GLN A 157 -16.88 9.75 29.13
C GLN A 157 -16.63 8.26 29.32
N LEU A 158 -17.64 7.44 29.01
CA LEU A 158 -17.57 5.99 29.13
C LEU A 158 -17.91 5.34 27.80
N VAL A 159 -17.07 4.39 27.39
CA VAL A 159 -17.30 3.50 26.26
C VAL A 159 -17.50 2.11 26.82
N GLU A 160 -18.60 1.46 26.45
CA GLU A 160 -18.96 0.14 26.95
C GLU A 160 -19.27 -0.79 25.78
N VAL A 161 -18.62 -1.94 25.76
CA VAL A 161 -18.88 -3.01 24.79
C VAL A 161 -19.30 -4.25 25.56
N ASP A 162 -20.53 -4.70 25.35
CA ASP A 162 -20.96 -6.00 25.86
C ASP A 162 -20.21 -7.10 25.09
N VAL A 163 -19.56 -8.01 25.84
CA VAL A 163 -18.73 -9.08 25.31
C VAL A 163 -19.41 -10.42 25.60
N PRO A 164 -20.06 -11.04 24.60
CA PRO A 164 -20.54 -12.41 24.74
C PRO A 164 -19.41 -13.36 25.14
N ALA A 165 -19.68 -14.28 26.08
CA ALA A 165 -18.73 -15.33 26.48
C ALA A 165 -18.17 -16.12 25.29
N SER A 166 -18.94 -16.24 24.21
CA SER A 166 -18.55 -16.89 22.96
C SER A 166 -17.42 -16.20 22.20
N TRP A 167 -17.19 -14.90 22.42
CA TRP A 167 -16.09 -14.14 21.81
C TRP A 167 -14.75 -14.42 22.49
N LEU A 168 -14.77 -14.90 23.75
CA LEU A 168 -13.58 -15.21 24.52
C LEU A 168 -13.12 -16.66 24.29
N LYS A 169 -11.81 -16.89 24.40
CA LYS A 169 -11.18 -18.21 24.23
C LYS A 169 -10.25 -18.55 25.40
N LYS A 170 -9.96 -19.86 25.57
CA LYS A 170 -8.86 -20.32 26.44
C LYS A 170 -7.54 -19.76 25.88
N GLY A 171 -6.62 -19.38 26.75
CA GLY A 171 -5.32 -18.82 26.40
C GLY A 171 -5.41 -17.32 26.14
N VAL A 172 -4.57 -16.84 25.23
CA VAL A 172 -4.42 -15.42 24.88
C VAL A 172 -5.68 -14.90 24.18
N ASN A 173 -6.24 -13.79 24.66
CA ASN A 173 -7.31 -13.01 24.05
C ASN A 173 -6.76 -11.63 23.70
N ILE A 174 -7.26 -11.04 22.61
CA ILE A 174 -6.77 -9.77 22.07
C ILE A 174 -7.93 -8.77 22.02
N ILE A 175 -7.70 -7.58 22.57
CA ILE A 175 -8.52 -6.39 22.38
C ILE A 175 -7.67 -5.38 21.65
N GLN A 176 -8.13 -4.91 20.50
CA GLN A 176 -7.47 -3.87 19.72
C GLN A 176 -8.39 -2.66 19.67
N LEU A 177 -7.86 -1.45 19.90
CA LEU A 177 -8.67 -0.24 19.84
C LEU A 177 -7.92 0.91 19.16
N GLY A 178 -8.63 1.70 18.37
CA GLY A 178 -8.09 2.81 17.58
C GLY A 178 -9.12 3.93 17.41
N SER A 179 -8.65 5.13 17.07
CA SER A 179 -9.54 6.23 16.67
C SER A 179 -9.68 6.24 15.15
N VAL A 180 -10.91 6.18 14.65
CA VAL A 180 -11.20 6.06 13.20
C VAL A 180 -11.75 7.36 12.58
N SER A 181 -12.05 8.36 13.39
CA SER A 181 -12.42 9.69 12.93
C SER A 181 -12.11 10.72 14.01
N GLY A 182 -12.13 12.01 13.65
CA GLY A 182 -11.86 13.08 14.60
C GLY A 182 -10.40 13.16 15.04
N SER A 183 -10.18 13.69 16.24
CA SER A 183 -8.87 13.93 16.84
C SER A 183 -8.70 13.04 18.09
N TRP A 184 -7.79 13.39 18.97
CA TRP A 184 -7.29 12.55 20.05
C TRP A 184 -8.30 12.33 21.19
N LEU A 185 -8.07 11.25 21.94
CA LEU A 185 -8.68 11.00 23.26
C LEU A 185 -7.61 10.66 24.31
N VAL A 186 -7.90 10.92 25.58
CA VAL A 186 -7.06 10.60 26.74
C VAL A 186 -7.74 9.53 27.58
N PHE A 187 -7.01 8.46 27.89
CA PHE A 187 -7.49 7.37 28.73
C PHE A 187 -7.51 7.76 30.22
N ASP A 188 -8.52 7.27 30.94
CA ASP A 188 -8.58 7.21 32.41
C ASP A 188 -8.25 5.79 32.86
N TYR A 189 -9.02 4.81 32.37
CA TYR A 189 -8.78 3.39 32.67
C TYR A 189 -9.41 2.49 31.61
N MET A 190 -9.00 1.22 31.59
CA MET A 190 -9.66 0.16 30.82
C MET A 190 -9.92 -1.04 31.71
N GLN A 191 -11.07 -1.68 31.56
CA GLN A 191 -11.49 -2.81 32.39
C GLN A 191 -12.25 -3.85 31.59
N LEU A 192 -12.00 -5.12 31.88
CA LEU A 192 -12.94 -6.20 31.58
C LEU A 192 -13.69 -6.56 32.87
N ARG A 193 -15.01 -6.47 32.83
CA ARG A 193 -15.91 -6.82 33.94
C ARG A 193 -16.67 -8.10 33.63
N SER A 194 -17.08 -8.82 34.68
CA SER A 194 -17.91 -10.02 34.57
C SER A 194 -18.85 -10.18 35.76
N ASP A 195 -20.06 -10.66 35.51
CA ASP A 195 -20.97 -11.12 36.57
C ASP A 195 -20.49 -12.43 37.26
N LYS A 196 -19.41 -13.05 36.76
CA LYS A 196 -18.75 -14.20 37.35
C LYS A 196 -17.37 -13.81 37.92
N LEU A 197 -16.92 -14.55 38.93
CA LEU A 197 -15.53 -14.45 39.39
C LEU A 197 -14.62 -15.20 38.41
N LEU A 198 -13.81 -14.47 37.65
CA LEU A 198 -12.85 -15.02 36.70
C LEU A 198 -11.44 -14.53 37.03
N LYS A 199 -10.48 -15.45 37.14
CA LYS A 199 -9.06 -15.11 37.30
C LYS A 199 -8.34 -15.23 35.96
N ILE A 200 -7.50 -14.27 35.65
CA ILE A 200 -6.56 -14.35 34.52
C ILE A 200 -5.47 -15.40 34.81
N ALA A 201 -4.95 -16.04 33.76
CA ALA A 201 -3.81 -16.94 33.85
C ALA A 201 -2.49 -16.15 34.03
N PRO A 202 -1.38 -16.80 34.41
CA PRO A 202 -0.07 -16.16 34.48
C PRO A 202 0.33 -15.53 33.13
N SER A 203 1.05 -14.41 33.20
CA SER A 203 1.50 -13.67 32.03
C SER A 203 3.00 -13.87 31.79
N TYR A 204 3.37 -14.05 30.52
CA TYR A 204 4.73 -14.36 30.08
C TYR A 204 5.19 -13.31 29.06
N SER A 205 6.51 -13.20 28.86
CA SER A 205 7.07 -12.40 27.77
C SER A 205 6.78 -13.01 26.40
N SER A 206 6.77 -14.34 26.30
CA SER A 206 6.38 -15.08 25.09
C SER A 206 4.88 -15.40 25.13
N LEU A 207 4.09 -14.73 24.29
CA LEU A 207 2.66 -14.96 24.17
C LEU A 207 2.36 -15.79 22.93
N ILE A 208 1.75 -16.96 23.12
CA ILE A 208 1.29 -17.81 22.03
C ILE A 208 -0.19 -17.51 21.76
N ALA A 209 -0.47 -16.66 20.78
CA ALA A 209 -1.82 -16.27 20.40
C ALA A 209 -2.60 -17.44 19.78
N SER A 210 -1.90 -18.31 19.05
CA SER A 210 -2.43 -19.59 18.57
C SER A 210 -1.32 -20.56 18.15
N ALA A 211 -1.63 -21.86 18.12
CA ALA A 211 -0.84 -22.87 17.43
C ALA A 211 -1.80 -23.75 16.63
N GLN A 212 -1.79 -23.63 15.29
CA GLN A 212 -2.76 -24.30 14.42
C GLN A 212 -2.06 -24.94 13.22
N PRO A 213 -2.46 -26.15 12.79
CA PRO A 213 -1.98 -26.70 11.53
C PRO A 213 -2.36 -25.74 10.40
N ALA A 214 -1.43 -25.42 9.53
CA ALA A 214 -1.74 -24.57 8.38
C ALA A 214 -2.86 -25.19 7.55
N PRO A 215 -3.74 -24.36 6.96
CA PRO A 215 -4.76 -24.82 6.01
C PRO A 215 -4.16 -25.12 4.63
N PHE A 216 -2.87 -25.43 4.56
CA PHE A 216 -2.10 -25.66 3.34
C PHE A 216 -0.91 -26.59 3.60
N GLU A 217 -0.36 -27.14 2.51
CA GLU A 217 0.86 -27.95 2.47
C GLU A 217 1.84 -27.35 1.46
N TYR A 218 3.15 -27.47 1.68
CA TYR A 218 4.14 -27.23 0.61
C TYR A 218 4.84 -28.51 0.19
N SER A 219 5.37 -28.50 -1.03
CA SER A 219 6.18 -29.57 -1.59
C SER A 219 7.66 -29.28 -1.36
N ALA A 220 8.34 -30.13 -0.58
CA ALA A 220 9.77 -30.07 -0.35
C ALA A 220 10.39 -31.45 -0.61
N SER A 221 11.34 -31.54 -1.55
CA SER A 221 12.04 -32.80 -1.89
C SER A 221 11.08 -33.98 -2.16
N ASN A 222 10.03 -33.75 -2.93
CA ASN A 222 8.96 -34.72 -3.24
C ASN A 222 8.14 -35.23 -2.04
N LYS A 223 8.21 -34.54 -0.89
CA LYS A 223 7.37 -34.79 0.27
C LYS A 223 6.47 -33.58 0.52
N ARG A 224 5.25 -33.84 0.98
CA ARG A 224 4.36 -32.80 1.44
C ARG A 224 4.57 -32.55 2.93
N ILE A 225 4.61 -31.29 3.29
CA ILE A 225 4.78 -30.82 4.66
C ILE A 225 3.59 -29.92 4.97
N GLN A 226 2.92 -30.17 6.09
CA GLN A 226 1.90 -29.29 6.65
C GLN A 226 2.54 -28.60 7.86
N PRO A 227 2.87 -27.31 7.81
CA PRO A 227 3.46 -26.64 8.96
C PRO A 227 2.42 -26.49 10.09
N LEU A 228 2.88 -26.48 11.33
CA LEU A 228 2.17 -25.89 12.45
C LEU A 228 2.52 -24.40 12.45
N LEU A 229 1.51 -23.54 12.33
CA LEU A 229 1.66 -22.09 12.46
C LEU A 229 1.55 -21.74 13.95
N VAL A 230 2.64 -21.25 14.53
CA VAL A 230 2.70 -20.77 15.91
C VAL A 230 2.76 -19.25 15.89
N ASP A 231 1.66 -18.60 16.27
CA ASP A 231 1.52 -17.15 16.30
C ASP A 231 2.07 -16.61 17.64
N VAL A 232 3.22 -15.96 17.57
CA VAL A 232 4.04 -15.56 18.72
C VAL A 232 4.19 -14.05 18.78
N TYR A 233 3.85 -13.48 19.94
CA TYR A 233 4.27 -12.14 20.33
C TYR A 233 5.35 -12.26 21.40
N GLN A 234 6.58 -11.87 21.06
CA GLN A 234 7.71 -11.86 21.98
C GLN A 234 7.95 -10.45 22.52
N LEU A 235 7.69 -10.27 23.82
CA LEU A 235 7.88 -9.00 24.52
C LEU A 235 9.33 -8.85 25.01
N ASN A 236 9.82 -7.61 25.04
CA ASN A 236 11.15 -7.18 25.50
C ASN A 236 12.34 -7.64 24.62
N SER A 237 12.86 -8.86 24.82
CA SER A 237 14.07 -9.36 24.17
C SER A 237 13.84 -10.74 23.55
N GLY A 238 14.73 -11.17 22.66
CA GLY A 238 14.70 -12.51 22.09
C GLY A 238 14.75 -13.64 23.13
N GLY A 239 14.37 -14.84 22.70
CA GLY A 239 14.27 -16.03 23.55
C GLY A 239 14.27 -17.32 22.74
N GLU A 240 13.93 -18.42 23.41
CA GLU A 240 13.82 -19.74 22.77
C GLU A 240 12.51 -20.42 23.16
N LEU A 241 11.86 -21.05 22.19
CA LEU A 241 10.69 -21.90 22.39
C LEU A 241 11.05 -23.35 22.14
N ASN A 242 10.71 -24.22 23.10
CA ASN A 242 10.70 -25.67 22.90
C ASN A 242 9.27 -26.10 22.52
N ILE A 243 9.11 -26.63 21.32
CA ILE A 243 7.83 -26.99 20.73
C ILE A 243 7.77 -28.52 20.62
N GLU A 244 6.86 -29.11 21.38
CA GLU A 244 6.62 -30.54 21.45
C GLU A 244 5.28 -30.86 20.78
N ILE A 245 5.32 -31.67 19.72
CA ILE A 245 4.14 -32.14 18.99
C ILE A 245 4.10 -33.66 19.14
N GLU A 246 2.99 -34.20 19.63
CA GLU A 246 2.83 -35.63 19.89
C GLU A 246 3.19 -36.47 18.66
N GLY A 247 4.12 -37.41 18.84
CA GLY A 247 4.59 -38.30 17.78
C GLY A 247 5.66 -37.69 16.85
N LEU A 248 6.11 -36.46 17.09
CA LEU A 248 7.21 -35.81 16.38
C LEU A 248 8.37 -35.50 17.34
N LYS A 249 9.55 -35.24 16.77
CA LYS A 249 10.70 -34.80 17.56
C LYS A 249 10.49 -33.35 18.03
N PRO A 250 10.85 -33.01 19.29
CA PRO A 250 10.81 -31.62 19.75
C PRO A 250 11.65 -30.70 18.86
N VAL A 251 11.17 -29.49 18.65
CA VAL A 251 11.84 -28.46 17.85
C VAL A 251 12.14 -27.26 18.76
N ILE A 252 13.39 -26.80 18.74
CA ILE A 252 13.79 -25.56 19.41
C ILE A 252 13.83 -24.45 18.35
N LYS A 253 13.11 -23.36 18.61
CA LYS A 253 13.12 -22.16 17.76
C LYS A 253 13.65 -20.98 18.55
N LYS A 254 14.58 -20.25 17.96
CA LYS A 254 14.95 -18.91 18.44
C LYS A 254 13.87 -17.94 17.98
N ILE A 255 13.47 -17.06 18.88
CA ILE A 255 12.49 -16.00 18.60
C ILE A 255 13.12 -14.66 18.93
N GLU A 256 12.82 -13.67 18.09
CA GLU A 256 13.26 -12.28 18.25
C GLU A 256 12.08 -11.44 18.74
N SER A 257 12.35 -10.26 19.28
CA SER A 257 11.27 -9.36 19.77
C SER A 257 10.30 -8.94 18.66
N GLY A 258 9.02 -8.82 19.00
CA GLY A 258 7.94 -8.44 18.10
C GLY A 258 6.98 -9.59 17.75
N HIS A 259 6.26 -9.44 16.64
CA HIS A 259 5.30 -10.41 16.15
C HIS A 259 5.93 -11.31 15.09
N SER A 260 5.72 -12.62 15.20
CA SER A 260 6.11 -13.60 14.18
C SER A 260 5.10 -14.74 14.13
N VAL A 261 4.96 -15.41 12.99
CA VAL A 261 4.19 -16.65 12.86
C VAL A 261 5.14 -17.74 12.42
N LEU A 262 5.63 -18.52 13.39
CA LEU A 262 6.63 -19.55 13.15
C LEU A 262 6.02 -20.77 12.46
N GLU A 263 6.67 -21.25 11.41
CA GLU A 263 6.35 -22.49 10.74
C GLU A 263 7.18 -23.64 11.32
N ILE A 264 6.48 -24.64 11.89
CA ILE A 264 7.09 -25.88 12.39
C ILE A 264 6.66 -27.02 11.48
N ASP A 265 7.60 -27.52 10.67
CA ASP A 265 7.35 -28.60 9.71
C ASP A 265 6.74 -29.84 10.37
N MET A 266 5.56 -30.26 9.90
CA MET A 266 5.01 -31.58 10.21
C MET A 266 4.80 -32.38 8.91
N PRO A 267 4.94 -33.72 8.94
CA PRO A 267 4.56 -34.54 7.81
C PRO A 267 3.08 -34.38 7.44
N ALA A 268 2.80 -34.16 6.15
CA ALA A 268 1.44 -34.08 5.65
C ALA A 268 0.67 -35.41 5.78
N ILE A 269 -0.66 -35.34 5.78
CA ILE A 269 -1.52 -36.52 5.87
C ILE A 269 -1.77 -37.09 4.46
N PRO A 270 -1.36 -38.34 4.17
CA PRO A 270 -1.28 -38.84 2.79
C PRO A 270 -2.63 -39.22 2.14
N SER A 271 -3.73 -39.23 2.89
CA SER A 271 -5.04 -39.75 2.44
C SER A 271 -6.18 -38.78 2.73
N SER A 272 -7.02 -38.51 1.73
CA SER A 272 -8.26 -37.78 1.93
C SER A 272 -9.17 -38.47 2.96
N GLY A 273 -9.79 -37.69 3.85
CA GLY A 273 -10.70 -38.17 4.89
C GLY A 273 -10.05 -38.65 6.19
N LYS A 274 -8.73 -38.86 6.25
CA LYS A 274 -8.03 -39.16 7.51
C LYS A 274 -7.80 -37.88 8.31
N LYS A 275 -8.15 -37.91 9.59
CA LYS A 275 -7.83 -36.85 10.57
C LYS A 275 -6.91 -37.43 11.65
N ILE A 276 -5.87 -36.68 12.02
CA ILE A 276 -4.98 -37.04 13.13
C ILE A 276 -5.09 -35.94 14.18
N ASN A 277 -5.38 -36.33 15.42
CA ASN A 277 -5.29 -35.44 16.55
C ASN A 277 -3.91 -35.58 17.19
N SER A 278 -3.30 -34.46 17.56
CA SER A 278 -2.02 -34.45 18.25
C SER A 278 -2.07 -33.42 19.37
N HIS A 279 -1.50 -33.76 20.52
CA HIS A 279 -1.21 -32.76 21.55
C HIS A 279 -0.03 -31.88 21.13
N VAL A 280 -0.14 -30.58 21.41
CA VAL A 280 0.93 -29.59 21.23
C VAL A 280 1.19 -28.92 22.56
N MET A 281 2.45 -28.92 22.96
CA MET A 281 2.94 -28.23 24.15
C MET A 281 4.09 -27.31 23.74
N ILE A 282 4.03 -26.05 24.15
CA ILE A 282 5.08 -25.07 23.88
C ILE A 282 5.58 -24.51 25.20
N ARG A 283 6.90 -24.51 25.37
CA ARG A 283 7.58 -24.03 26.57
C ARG A 283 8.51 -22.88 26.26
N SER A 284 8.54 -21.90 27.15
CA SER A 284 9.56 -20.85 27.22
C SER A 284 10.34 -21.07 28.52
N GLY A 285 11.59 -21.52 28.39
CA GLY A 285 12.33 -22.07 29.54
C GLY A 285 11.59 -23.27 30.15
N ASN A 286 11.23 -23.18 31.43
CA ASN A 286 10.50 -24.23 32.16
C ASN A 286 8.97 -24.06 32.10
N ASP A 287 8.47 -22.89 31.71
CA ASP A 287 7.06 -22.54 31.75
C ASP A 287 6.31 -23.04 30.52
N ILE A 288 5.11 -23.58 30.73
CA ILE A 288 4.20 -23.95 29.64
C ILE A 288 3.43 -22.70 29.22
N VAL A 289 3.76 -22.17 28.04
CA VAL A 289 3.12 -20.97 27.48
C VAL A 289 1.98 -21.31 26.52
N TYR A 290 1.89 -22.57 26.07
CA TYR A 290 0.76 -23.09 25.31
C TYR A 290 0.56 -24.60 25.55
N ASP A 291 -0.70 -25.00 25.70
CA ASP A 291 -1.13 -26.40 25.80
C ASP A 291 -2.48 -26.56 25.08
N GLY A 292 -2.45 -27.31 23.97
CA GLY A 292 -3.61 -27.46 23.08
C GLY A 292 -3.61 -28.76 22.29
N GLN A 293 -4.76 -29.05 21.69
CA GLN A 293 -4.97 -30.16 20.76
C GLN A 293 -5.13 -29.60 19.36
N ILE A 294 -4.46 -30.21 18.38
CA ILE A 294 -4.58 -29.87 16.97
C ILE A 294 -5.19 -31.03 16.20
N THR A 295 -5.96 -30.74 15.15
CA THR A 295 -6.47 -31.74 14.21
C THR A 295 -5.88 -31.47 12.83
N ARG A 296 -5.14 -32.44 12.30
CA ARG A 296 -4.52 -32.39 10.98
C ARG A 296 -5.31 -33.20 9.96
N SER A 297 -5.34 -32.74 8.72
CA SER A 297 -5.91 -33.43 7.57
C SER A 297 -5.16 -32.99 6.31
N LEU A 298 -5.34 -33.72 5.20
CA LEU A 298 -4.80 -33.33 3.89
C LEU A 298 -5.24 -31.90 3.53
N GLN A 299 -4.31 -31.08 3.04
CA GLN A 299 -4.54 -29.68 2.65
C GLN A 299 -4.16 -29.42 1.18
N PRO A 300 -4.66 -28.33 0.57
CA PRO A 300 -4.19 -27.87 -0.73
C PRO A 300 -2.71 -27.49 -0.72
N LEU A 301 -2.06 -27.55 -1.88
CA LEU A 301 -0.70 -27.04 -2.02
C LEU A 301 -0.72 -25.51 -1.98
N HIS A 302 0.20 -24.94 -1.21
CA HIS A 302 0.46 -23.51 -1.13
C HIS A 302 1.50 -23.11 -2.18
N GLN A 303 1.24 -22.02 -2.89
CA GLN A 303 2.17 -21.41 -3.83
C GLN A 303 2.48 -19.97 -3.44
N TYR A 304 3.30 -19.28 -4.24
CA TYR A 304 3.78 -17.93 -3.92
C TYR A 304 2.65 -16.89 -3.86
N ALA A 305 1.69 -16.98 -4.79
CA ALA A 305 0.51 -16.11 -4.85
C ALA A 305 -0.39 -16.23 -3.60
N ASP A 306 -0.33 -17.36 -2.87
CA ASP A 306 -1.15 -17.56 -1.67
C ASP A 306 -0.61 -16.81 -0.44
N TYR A 307 0.63 -16.32 -0.47
CA TYR A 307 1.20 -15.45 0.57
C TYR A 307 0.78 -13.98 0.41
N VAL A 308 0.28 -13.58 -0.75
CA VAL A 308 -0.07 -12.18 -1.03
C VAL A 308 -1.37 -11.81 -0.30
N ASP A 309 -1.31 -10.76 0.51
CA ASP A 309 -2.47 -10.14 1.16
C ASP A 309 -2.75 -8.77 0.55
N LEU A 310 -3.85 -8.66 -0.20
CA LEU A 310 -4.21 -7.41 -0.88
C LEU A 310 -4.86 -6.39 0.07
N LEU A 311 -5.11 -6.72 1.34
CA LEU A 311 -5.56 -5.76 2.36
C LEU A 311 -4.39 -5.07 3.07
N LEU A 312 -3.17 -5.62 3.00
CA LEU A 312 -1.99 -5.01 3.62
C LEU A 312 -1.79 -3.58 3.09
N GLY A 313 -1.65 -2.61 4.01
CA GLY A 313 -1.46 -1.19 3.68
C GLY A 313 -2.71 -0.41 3.25
N THR A 314 -3.90 -1.03 3.22
CA THR A 314 -5.14 -0.36 2.76
C THR A 314 -5.81 0.54 3.81
N GLY A 315 -5.20 0.73 4.98
CA GLY A 315 -5.68 1.57 6.09
C GLY A 315 -5.15 3.00 6.08
N ASN A 316 -4.58 3.43 4.94
CA ASN A 316 -4.09 4.79 4.70
C ASN A 316 -3.88 5.10 3.19
N SER A 317 -4.51 4.33 2.29
CA SER A 317 -4.16 4.30 0.88
C SER A 317 -4.63 5.52 0.07
N ARG A 318 -3.89 5.81 -1.01
CA ARG A 318 -4.27 6.75 -2.07
C ARG A 318 -5.07 6.03 -3.17
N TRP A 319 -5.65 6.80 -4.09
CA TRP A 319 -6.51 6.33 -5.19
C TRP A 319 -5.98 5.13 -5.98
N MET A 320 -4.69 5.06 -6.30
CA MET A 320 -4.14 3.98 -7.12
C MET A 320 -3.86 2.68 -6.33
N PHE A 321 -4.01 2.70 -5.00
CA PHE A 321 -3.72 1.55 -4.13
C PHE A 321 -5.00 0.95 -3.57
N LYS A 322 -5.45 -0.20 -4.14
CA LYS A 322 -6.71 -0.86 -3.74
C LYS A 322 -6.57 -2.37 -3.52
N PRO A 323 -7.50 -3.01 -2.78
CA PRO A 323 -7.51 -4.46 -2.55
C PRO A 323 -8.15 -5.27 -3.71
N GLY A 324 -8.05 -4.77 -4.94
CA GLY A 324 -8.60 -5.43 -6.14
C GLY A 324 -7.61 -6.42 -6.78
N PRO A 325 -8.10 -7.51 -7.41
CA PRO A 325 -7.24 -8.41 -8.15
C PRO A 325 -6.79 -7.77 -9.48
N SER A 326 -5.48 -7.73 -9.72
CA SER A 326 -4.87 -7.24 -10.95
C SER A 326 -3.75 -8.17 -11.42
N LEU A 327 -3.53 -8.24 -12.73
CA LEU A 327 -2.32 -8.81 -13.34
C LEU A 327 -1.26 -7.71 -13.53
N PRO A 328 0.02 -8.05 -13.72
CA PRO A 328 1.00 -7.08 -14.20
C PRO A 328 0.51 -6.46 -15.51
N LEU A 329 0.56 -5.13 -15.62
CA LEU A 329 0.07 -4.39 -16.78
C LEU A 329 -1.45 -4.56 -17.00
N SER A 330 -2.25 -4.28 -15.96
CA SER A 330 -3.73 -4.32 -16.06
C SER A 330 -4.31 -2.94 -16.33
N MET A 331 -5.14 -2.84 -17.38
CA MET A 331 -6.05 -1.73 -17.62
C MET A 331 -7.23 -1.74 -16.65
N VAL A 332 -7.77 -2.93 -16.38
CA VAL A 332 -8.87 -3.13 -15.42
C VAL A 332 -8.30 -3.40 -14.05
N GLN A 333 -8.53 -2.48 -13.12
CA GLN A 333 -8.08 -2.54 -11.74
C GLN A 333 -9.30 -2.65 -10.81
N ILE A 334 -10.18 -3.61 -11.08
CA ILE A 334 -11.48 -3.68 -10.42
C ILE A 334 -11.34 -3.90 -8.91
N ALA A 335 -11.93 -3.02 -8.10
CA ALA A 335 -11.78 -3.03 -6.65
C ALA A 335 -13.00 -2.41 -5.95
N PRO A 336 -13.26 -2.73 -4.67
CA PRO A 336 -14.27 -2.02 -3.89
C PRO A 336 -13.88 -0.53 -3.70
N ASP A 337 -14.86 0.37 -3.82
CA ASP A 337 -14.73 1.76 -3.38
C ASP A 337 -15.60 1.98 -2.14
N ASN A 338 -15.06 2.65 -1.13
CA ASN A 338 -15.78 3.01 0.09
C ASN A 338 -15.60 4.45 0.55
N GLN A 339 -14.66 5.20 -0.02
CA GLN A 339 -14.46 6.61 0.33
C GLN A 339 -15.20 7.56 -0.60
N ASP A 340 -15.54 8.73 -0.07
CA ASP A 340 -16.00 9.87 -0.87
C ASP A 340 -14.85 10.48 -1.69
N GLN A 341 -15.17 11.37 -2.63
CA GLN A 341 -14.21 11.97 -3.55
C GLN A 341 -13.33 13.01 -2.84
N THR A 342 -12.09 12.62 -2.56
CA THR A 342 -11.03 13.37 -1.88
C THR A 342 -9.68 12.91 -2.41
N TRP A 343 -8.57 13.54 -2.01
CA TRP A 343 -7.21 13.08 -2.34
C TRP A 343 -7.03 11.55 -2.15
N LYS A 344 -7.57 11.00 -1.06
CA LYS A 344 -7.47 9.57 -0.75
C LYS A 344 -8.69 8.76 -1.15
N ALA A 345 -9.44 9.20 -2.16
CA ALA A 345 -10.60 8.44 -2.63
C ALA A 345 -10.23 6.99 -2.97
N GLY A 346 -11.23 6.11 -3.05
CA GLY A 346 -11.02 4.70 -3.33
C GLY A 346 -11.39 3.84 -2.15
N TYR A 347 -10.39 3.22 -1.52
CA TYR A 347 -10.60 2.23 -0.46
C TYR A 347 -9.79 2.52 0.81
N GLU A 348 -10.48 2.49 1.96
CA GLU A 348 -9.93 2.58 3.31
C GLU A 348 -10.43 1.41 4.17
N TYR A 349 -9.51 0.64 4.74
CA TYR A 349 -9.82 -0.58 5.49
C TYR A 349 -10.73 -0.37 6.72
N THR A 350 -10.65 0.79 7.37
CA THR A 350 -11.46 1.12 8.55
C THR A 350 -12.90 1.52 8.24
N VAL A 351 -13.22 1.78 6.97
CA VAL A 351 -14.58 2.05 6.53
C VAL A 351 -15.31 0.73 6.29
N ASP A 352 -16.40 0.53 7.04
CA ASP A 352 -17.17 -0.72 7.10
C ASP A 352 -18.39 -0.73 6.15
N ASN A 353 -18.39 0.09 5.11
CA ASN A 353 -19.36 0.05 4.01
C ASN A 353 -18.65 0.14 2.65
N ILE A 354 -19.35 -0.18 1.57
CA ILE A 354 -18.87 0.00 0.19
C ILE A 354 -19.94 0.67 -0.65
N MET A 355 -19.49 1.47 -1.62
CA MET A 355 -20.31 2.08 -2.65
C MET A 355 -20.50 1.14 -3.85
N GLY A 356 -19.46 0.42 -4.24
CA GLY A 356 -19.52 -0.54 -5.34
C GLY A 356 -18.14 -0.92 -5.81
N PHE A 357 -18.03 -1.35 -7.06
CA PHE A 357 -16.78 -1.82 -7.65
C PHE A 357 -16.45 -1.05 -8.94
N SER A 358 -15.53 -0.09 -8.91
CA SER A 358 -15.04 0.62 -10.11
C SER A 358 -14.01 -0.20 -10.87
N HIS A 359 -13.87 0.05 -12.19
CA HIS A 359 -12.95 -0.70 -13.07
C HIS A 359 -11.60 0.00 -13.29
N PHE A 360 -11.50 1.29 -12.98
CA PHE A 360 -10.34 2.12 -13.23
C PHE A 360 -9.88 2.80 -11.94
N SER A 361 -8.58 2.80 -11.71
CA SER A 361 -7.96 3.31 -10.49
C SER A 361 -6.52 3.74 -10.76
N ASP A 362 -6.32 4.57 -11.79
CA ASP A 362 -5.02 5.17 -12.12
C ASP A 362 -5.10 6.69 -11.94
N TRP A 363 -3.95 7.39 -11.87
CA TRP A 363 -3.92 8.82 -11.57
C TRP A 363 -4.81 9.60 -12.54
N THR A 364 -5.79 10.33 -12.01
CA THR A 364 -6.84 11.08 -12.75
C THR A 364 -7.85 10.26 -13.58
N MET A 365 -7.65 8.95 -13.71
CA MET A 365 -8.52 8.02 -14.44
C MET A 365 -9.52 7.33 -13.51
N CYS A 366 -10.78 7.27 -13.93
CA CYS A 366 -11.89 6.69 -13.18
C CYS A 366 -12.95 6.13 -14.14
N GLY A 367 -14.05 5.63 -13.59
CA GLY A 367 -15.22 5.25 -14.36
C GLY A 367 -15.65 3.80 -14.19
N LEU A 368 -16.89 3.56 -14.61
CA LEU A 368 -17.55 2.26 -14.64
C LEU A 368 -17.60 1.59 -13.26
N LEU A 369 -18.49 2.06 -12.39
CA LEU A 369 -18.78 1.44 -11.10
C LEU A 369 -20.00 0.53 -11.20
N MET A 370 -19.90 -0.66 -10.60
CA MET A 370 -21.02 -1.59 -10.51
C MET A 370 -21.39 -1.91 -9.06
N MET A 371 -22.68 -1.95 -8.76
CA MET A 371 -23.18 -2.25 -7.42
C MET A 371 -24.41 -3.17 -7.47
N PRO A 372 -24.32 -4.42 -6.99
CA PRO A 372 -25.49 -5.27 -6.84
C PRO A 372 -26.28 -4.89 -5.58
N THR A 373 -27.61 -4.79 -5.69
CA THR A 373 -28.47 -4.33 -4.59
C THR A 373 -29.84 -5.00 -4.59
N THR A 374 -30.59 -4.86 -3.49
CA THR A 374 -31.99 -5.27 -3.37
C THR A 374 -32.78 -4.20 -2.59
N GLY A 375 -34.11 -4.24 -2.66
CA GLY A 375 -34.97 -3.35 -1.88
C GLY A 375 -35.42 -2.11 -2.67
N LYS A 376 -35.54 -0.97 -1.98
CA LYS A 376 -35.95 0.30 -2.60
C LYS A 376 -34.86 0.76 -3.58
N LEU A 377 -35.25 1.24 -4.76
CA LEU A 377 -34.31 1.83 -5.71
C LEU A 377 -33.68 3.10 -5.11
N GLN A 378 -32.35 3.13 -5.11
CA GLN A 378 -31.51 4.29 -4.81
C GLN A 378 -30.48 4.39 -5.94
N VAL A 379 -30.27 5.59 -6.48
CA VAL A 379 -29.30 5.86 -7.56
C VAL A 379 -28.22 6.85 -7.15
N ASN A 380 -28.25 7.30 -5.90
CA ASN A 380 -27.18 8.04 -5.25
C ASN A 380 -26.52 7.10 -4.24
N PRO A 381 -25.18 7.06 -4.13
CA PRO A 381 -24.49 6.21 -3.15
C PRO A 381 -24.78 6.59 -1.70
N GLY A 382 -25.06 7.87 -1.41
CA GLY A 382 -25.07 8.42 -0.05
C GLY A 382 -23.66 8.70 0.46
N ARG A 383 -23.56 9.45 1.55
CA ARG A 383 -22.26 9.80 2.16
C ARG A 383 -21.61 8.59 2.83
N GLU A 384 -20.28 8.56 2.87
CA GLU A 384 -19.48 7.52 3.55
C GLU A 384 -19.92 7.28 5.00
N ASP A 385 -20.19 8.37 5.74
CA ASP A 385 -20.58 8.35 7.16
C ASP A 385 -22.09 8.22 7.39
N HIS A 386 -22.91 8.29 6.33
CA HIS A 386 -24.37 8.14 6.36
C HIS A 386 -24.86 7.20 5.24
N PRO A 387 -24.45 5.92 5.26
CA PRO A 387 -24.73 4.99 4.14
C PRO A 387 -26.22 4.73 3.88
N ASP A 388 -27.11 4.98 4.87
CA ASP A 388 -28.56 4.79 4.71
C ASP A 388 -29.22 5.82 3.77
N GLU A 389 -28.51 6.88 3.40
CA GLU A 389 -29.01 7.92 2.49
C GLU A 389 -29.05 7.45 1.02
N GLY A 390 -28.35 6.38 0.67
CA GLY A 390 -28.18 5.93 -0.71
C GLY A 390 -28.07 4.42 -0.91
N TYR A 391 -27.37 3.99 -1.95
CA TYR A 391 -27.20 2.58 -2.32
C TYR A 391 -25.99 1.89 -1.68
N ARG A 392 -25.14 2.62 -0.93
CA ARG A 392 -24.04 2.03 -0.16
C ARG A 392 -24.54 0.87 0.71
N SER A 393 -23.70 -0.13 0.91
CA SER A 393 -23.99 -1.24 1.82
C SER A 393 -22.87 -1.39 2.83
N ARG A 394 -23.23 -1.50 4.10
CA ARG A 394 -22.35 -2.02 5.15
C ARG A 394 -21.88 -3.43 4.82
N ILE A 395 -20.66 -3.77 5.20
CA ILE A 395 -20.02 -5.06 4.93
C ILE A 395 -19.70 -5.81 6.22
N ASP A 396 -19.77 -7.14 6.16
CA ASP A 396 -19.22 -7.98 7.23
C ASP A 396 -17.71 -8.14 7.00
N LYS A 397 -16.91 -7.37 7.73
CA LYS A 397 -15.43 -7.40 7.65
C LYS A 397 -14.84 -8.79 7.88
N LYS A 398 -15.53 -9.72 8.56
CA LYS A 398 -15.04 -11.11 8.71
C LYS A 398 -15.12 -11.92 7.43
N THR A 399 -15.93 -11.48 6.49
CA THR A 399 -16.12 -12.12 5.18
C THR A 399 -15.33 -11.43 4.08
N GLU A 400 -14.77 -10.24 4.37
CA GLU A 400 -13.89 -9.52 3.45
C GLU A 400 -12.60 -10.30 3.25
N ASN A 401 -12.32 -10.64 2.00
CA ASN A 401 -11.12 -11.37 1.63
C ASN A 401 -10.58 -10.84 0.31
N ALA A 402 -9.32 -10.40 0.30
CA ALA A 402 -8.64 -9.92 -0.89
C ALA A 402 -7.34 -10.72 -1.08
N LYS A 403 -7.31 -11.54 -2.14
CA LYS A 403 -6.19 -12.39 -2.51
C LYS A 403 -5.92 -12.24 -4.00
N VAL A 404 -4.77 -12.74 -4.45
CA VAL A 404 -4.47 -12.84 -5.89
C VAL A 404 -5.63 -13.54 -6.61
N GLY A 405 -6.14 -12.89 -7.65
CA GLY A 405 -7.25 -13.39 -8.46
C GLY A 405 -8.65 -13.16 -7.89
N ARG A 406 -8.83 -12.77 -6.61
CA ARG A 406 -10.17 -12.65 -6.01
C ARG A 406 -10.24 -11.61 -4.90
N TYR A 407 -11.22 -10.71 -5.00
CA TYR A 407 -11.81 -10.04 -3.85
C TYR A 407 -13.21 -10.59 -3.58
N SER A 408 -13.60 -10.75 -2.32
CA SER A 408 -14.94 -11.16 -1.90
C SER A 408 -15.38 -10.49 -0.62
N VAL A 409 -16.67 -10.15 -0.53
CA VAL A 409 -17.27 -9.61 0.69
C VAL A 409 -18.76 -9.93 0.77
N TYR A 410 -19.30 -10.04 1.98
CA TYR A 410 -20.73 -10.10 2.23
C TYR A 410 -21.27 -8.72 2.62
N MET A 411 -22.24 -8.25 1.84
CA MET A 411 -22.93 -6.98 2.06
C MET A 411 -24.14 -7.21 2.96
N THR A 412 -24.09 -6.62 4.16
CA THR A 412 -25.05 -6.87 5.23
C THR A 412 -26.41 -6.21 5.01
N ASP A 413 -26.45 -5.03 4.38
CA ASP A 413 -27.70 -4.30 4.14
C ASP A 413 -28.51 -4.93 2.99
N THR A 414 -27.82 -5.46 1.97
CA THR A 414 -28.46 -6.06 0.78
C THR A 414 -28.55 -7.58 0.83
N HIS A 415 -27.86 -8.21 1.78
CA HIS A 415 -27.70 -9.66 1.94
C HIS A 415 -27.09 -10.38 0.72
N ILE A 416 -26.23 -9.69 -0.03
CA ILE A 416 -25.58 -10.22 -1.23
C ILE A 416 -24.12 -10.55 -0.91
N LYS A 417 -23.64 -11.70 -1.40
CA LYS A 417 -22.19 -11.96 -1.47
C LYS A 417 -21.68 -11.49 -2.84
N ALA A 418 -20.69 -10.62 -2.83
CA ALA A 418 -19.97 -10.18 -4.03
C ALA A 418 -18.60 -10.85 -4.13
N GLU A 419 -18.23 -11.22 -5.34
CA GLU A 419 -16.91 -11.74 -5.71
C GLU A 419 -16.49 -11.08 -7.03
N ILE A 420 -15.25 -10.59 -7.12
CA ILE A 420 -14.71 -9.94 -8.32
C ILE A 420 -13.35 -10.53 -8.70
N SER A 421 -13.07 -10.56 -10.00
CA SER A 421 -11.81 -10.96 -10.63
C SER A 421 -11.65 -10.22 -11.96
N ALA A 422 -10.45 -10.29 -12.56
CA ALA A 422 -10.16 -9.60 -13.81
C ALA A 422 -9.14 -10.32 -14.70
N SER A 423 -9.12 -9.96 -15.97
CA SER A 423 -7.94 -10.06 -16.83
C SER A 423 -7.36 -8.65 -17.02
N ARG A 424 -6.44 -8.45 -17.97
CA ARG A 424 -5.83 -7.14 -18.19
C ARG A 424 -6.84 -6.09 -18.63
N ARG A 425 -7.83 -6.43 -19.47
CA ARG A 425 -8.78 -5.50 -20.11
C ARG A 425 -10.25 -5.88 -19.94
N ALA A 426 -10.53 -6.88 -19.10
CA ALA A 426 -11.87 -7.32 -18.84
C ALA A 426 -12.03 -7.75 -17.37
N SER A 427 -13.24 -7.69 -16.84
CA SER A 427 -13.58 -8.16 -15.50
C SER A 427 -14.60 -9.30 -15.54
N ILE A 428 -14.63 -10.07 -14.45
CA ILE A 428 -15.70 -11.01 -14.16
C ILE A 428 -16.11 -10.86 -12.70
N GLN A 429 -17.42 -10.80 -12.46
CA GLN A 429 -18.01 -10.58 -11.15
C GLN A 429 -19.06 -11.67 -10.91
N ARG A 430 -19.19 -12.16 -9.69
CA ARG A 430 -20.19 -13.14 -9.28
C ARG A 430 -20.96 -12.61 -8.07
N TYR A 431 -22.26 -12.41 -8.25
CA TYR A 431 -23.15 -11.92 -7.21
C TYR A 431 -24.13 -13.01 -6.79
N THR A 432 -24.10 -13.38 -5.50
CA THR A 432 -25.02 -14.37 -4.93
C THR A 432 -26.14 -13.63 -4.19
N PHE A 433 -27.34 -13.67 -4.75
CA PHE A 433 -28.49 -12.89 -4.26
C PHE A 433 -29.32 -13.65 -3.20
N PRO A 434 -30.02 -12.92 -2.31
CA PRO A 434 -31.11 -13.49 -1.54
C PRO A 434 -32.33 -13.72 -2.46
N SER A 435 -33.39 -14.31 -1.91
CA SER A 435 -34.68 -14.32 -2.61
C SER A 435 -35.24 -12.90 -2.64
N SER A 436 -35.53 -12.35 -3.82
CA SER A 436 -36.02 -10.97 -3.95
C SER A 436 -36.77 -10.75 -5.27
N ASP A 437 -37.83 -9.97 -5.23
CA ASP A 437 -38.52 -9.43 -6.43
C ASP A 437 -37.95 -8.06 -6.86
N SER A 438 -36.94 -7.55 -6.15
CA SER A 438 -36.35 -6.22 -6.34
C SER A 438 -34.82 -6.26 -6.46
N ALA A 439 -34.27 -7.39 -6.91
CA ALA A 439 -32.83 -7.51 -7.13
C ALA A 439 -32.39 -6.66 -8.33
N ARG A 440 -31.27 -5.95 -8.18
CA ARG A 440 -30.71 -5.07 -9.20
C ARG A 440 -29.21 -5.20 -9.30
N ILE A 441 -28.68 -4.89 -10.48
CA ILE A 441 -27.28 -4.55 -10.68
C ILE A 441 -27.27 -3.12 -11.23
N LEU A 442 -26.69 -2.19 -10.48
CA LEU A 442 -26.49 -0.80 -10.88
C LEU A 442 -25.19 -0.69 -11.69
N VAL A 443 -25.18 0.19 -12.68
CA VAL A 443 -23.97 0.65 -13.37
C VAL A 443 -23.95 2.16 -13.33
N ASP A 444 -23.03 2.72 -12.57
CA ASP A 444 -22.87 4.15 -12.28
C ASP A 444 -21.66 4.70 -13.04
N MET A 445 -21.87 5.75 -13.84
CA MET A 445 -20.81 6.41 -14.60
C MET A 445 -20.21 7.61 -13.87
N PHE A 446 -20.79 8.08 -12.76
CA PHE A 446 -20.19 9.12 -11.93
C PHE A 446 -19.50 8.44 -10.74
N THR A 447 -18.28 7.96 -10.95
CA THR A 447 -17.51 7.24 -9.93
C THR A 447 -16.75 8.20 -9.04
N PRO A 448 -16.39 7.83 -7.79
CA PRO A 448 -15.39 8.60 -7.06
C PRO A 448 -14.08 8.64 -7.86
N ASN A 449 -13.25 9.63 -7.60
CA ASN A 449 -11.90 9.79 -8.14
C ASN A 449 -11.08 10.54 -7.09
N GLU A 450 -9.76 10.47 -7.19
CA GLU A 450 -8.89 11.33 -6.39
C GLU A 450 -9.27 12.79 -6.58
N TYR A 451 -9.22 13.26 -7.83
CA TYR A 451 -9.50 14.65 -8.19
C TYR A 451 -10.93 14.87 -8.66
N PRO A 452 -11.44 16.11 -8.59
CA PRO A 452 -12.65 16.49 -9.29
C PRO A 452 -12.54 16.17 -10.77
N HIS A 453 -13.63 15.67 -11.33
CA HIS A 453 -13.75 15.33 -12.74
C HIS A 453 -15.17 15.63 -13.21
N ASN A 454 -15.35 15.70 -14.53
CA ASN A 454 -16.64 15.90 -15.16
C ASN A 454 -17.01 14.69 -15.99
N LEU A 455 -18.21 14.14 -15.77
CA LEU A 455 -18.86 13.23 -16.71
C LEU A 455 -19.47 14.07 -17.84
N VAL A 456 -18.79 14.14 -18.98
CA VAL A 456 -19.10 15.06 -20.07
C VAL A 456 -20.21 14.53 -20.96
N ASP A 457 -20.14 13.25 -21.29
CA ASP A 457 -21.11 12.56 -22.13
C ASP A 457 -21.17 11.08 -21.74
N THR A 458 -22.34 10.47 -21.94
CA THR A 458 -22.57 9.07 -21.64
C THR A 458 -23.68 8.55 -22.52
N LYS A 459 -23.49 7.35 -23.05
CA LYS A 459 -24.51 6.60 -23.76
C LYS A 459 -24.47 5.14 -23.36
N ILE A 460 -25.62 4.59 -22.97
CA ILE A 460 -25.76 3.18 -22.59
C ILE A 460 -26.93 2.58 -23.37
N THR A 461 -26.69 1.52 -24.12
CA THR A 461 -27.66 0.87 -25.00
C THR A 461 -27.85 -0.58 -24.59
N LYS A 462 -29.11 -1.01 -24.48
CA LYS A 462 -29.48 -2.41 -24.29
C LYS A 462 -29.35 -3.14 -25.62
N VAL A 463 -28.39 -4.04 -25.79
CA VAL A 463 -28.28 -4.86 -27.01
C VAL A 463 -29.28 -6.02 -26.98
N SER A 464 -29.42 -6.65 -25.81
CA SER A 464 -30.37 -7.75 -25.56
C SER A 464 -30.72 -7.81 -24.07
N ASN A 465 -31.52 -8.77 -23.63
CA ASN A 465 -31.75 -8.98 -22.20
C ASN A 465 -30.54 -9.57 -21.45
N THR A 466 -29.44 -9.88 -22.14
CA THR A 466 -28.20 -10.41 -21.53
C THR A 466 -26.99 -9.55 -21.84
N GLU A 467 -27.15 -8.44 -22.55
CA GLU A 467 -26.03 -7.63 -23.02
C GLU A 467 -26.41 -6.15 -23.12
N ILE A 468 -25.51 -5.30 -22.62
CA ILE A 468 -25.52 -3.85 -22.82
C ILE A 468 -24.14 -3.41 -23.30
N GLU A 469 -24.11 -2.29 -24.02
CA GLU A 469 -22.87 -1.65 -24.47
C GLU A 469 -23.01 -0.13 -24.39
N GLY A 470 -21.89 0.57 -24.33
CA GLY A 470 -21.92 2.01 -24.18
C GLY A 470 -20.56 2.64 -24.02
N TYR A 471 -20.60 3.93 -23.67
CA TYR A 471 -19.42 4.70 -23.33
C TYR A 471 -19.73 5.78 -22.29
N ALA A 472 -18.69 6.23 -21.61
CA ALA A 472 -18.68 7.43 -20.77
C ALA A 472 -17.40 8.23 -21.05
N THR A 473 -17.56 9.52 -21.35
CA THR A 473 -16.46 10.45 -21.59
C THR A 473 -16.23 11.31 -20.36
N TYR A 474 -14.99 11.34 -19.90
CA TYR A 474 -14.56 12.05 -18.72
C TYR A 474 -13.60 13.17 -19.10
N TYR A 475 -13.64 14.24 -18.33
CA TYR A 475 -12.67 15.32 -18.42
C TYR A 475 -12.15 15.69 -17.03
N ASN A 476 -10.83 15.77 -16.91
CA ASN A 476 -10.14 16.16 -15.70
C ASN A 476 -8.94 17.07 -16.03
N ALA A 477 -8.92 18.27 -15.47
CA ALA A 477 -7.81 19.21 -15.58
C ALA A 477 -7.57 19.94 -14.24
N PHE A 478 -8.07 19.37 -13.14
CA PHE A 478 -8.26 20.07 -11.86
C PHE A 478 -7.31 19.52 -10.79
N THR A 479 -6.07 19.25 -11.17
CA THR A 479 -5.05 18.63 -10.31
C THR A 479 -4.15 19.64 -9.61
N GLY A 480 -4.07 20.86 -10.14
CA GLY A 480 -3.07 21.86 -9.75
C GLY A 480 -1.80 21.82 -10.61
N TYR A 481 -1.64 20.79 -11.45
CA TYR A 481 -0.57 20.65 -12.42
C TYR A 481 -1.06 20.91 -13.84
N THR A 482 -0.12 21.08 -14.78
CA THR A 482 -0.41 21.21 -16.21
C THR A 482 -0.88 19.87 -16.78
N LEU A 483 -2.20 19.67 -16.85
CA LEU A 483 -2.82 18.46 -17.40
C LEU A 483 -4.19 18.82 -18.01
N GLU A 484 -4.49 18.25 -19.17
CA GLU A 484 -5.85 18.23 -19.72
C GLU A 484 -6.21 16.79 -20.11
N GLN A 485 -6.68 16.02 -19.13
CA GLN A 485 -7.03 14.62 -19.32
C GLN A 485 -8.45 14.49 -19.87
N SER A 486 -8.55 14.15 -21.14
CA SER A 486 -9.78 13.74 -21.80
C SER A 486 -9.68 12.25 -22.14
N TYR A 487 -10.73 11.48 -21.87
CA TYR A 487 -10.76 10.07 -22.26
C TYR A 487 -12.19 9.55 -22.31
N THR A 488 -12.38 8.48 -23.08
CA THR A 488 -13.67 7.78 -23.16
C THR A 488 -13.50 6.32 -22.80
N VAL A 489 -14.22 5.88 -21.77
CA VAL A 489 -14.32 4.48 -21.40
C VAL A 489 -15.46 3.86 -22.20
N TYR A 490 -15.13 3.01 -23.16
CA TYR A 490 -16.07 2.17 -23.88
C TYR A 490 -16.21 0.82 -23.17
N PHE A 491 -17.42 0.26 -23.14
CA PHE A 491 -17.66 -1.01 -22.46
C PHE A 491 -18.67 -1.90 -23.18
N VAL A 492 -18.52 -3.21 -22.97
CA VAL A 492 -19.52 -4.24 -23.27
C VAL A 492 -19.71 -5.08 -22.01
N ILE A 493 -20.94 -5.19 -21.53
CA ILE A 493 -21.29 -5.95 -20.32
C ILE A 493 -22.26 -7.06 -20.69
N GLN A 494 -21.90 -8.28 -20.34
CA GLN A 494 -22.70 -9.48 -20.56
C GLN A 494 -23.05 -10.15 -19.22
N VAL A 495 -24.31 -10.54 -19.07
CA VAL A 495 -24.82 -11.18 -17.85
C VAL A 495 -25.27 -12.61 -18.13
N SER A 496 -24.96 -13.51 -17.19
CA SER A 496 -25.31 -14.94 -17.28
C SER A 496 -26.81 -15.23 -17.16
N LYS A 497 -27.58 -14.29 -16.60
CA LYS A 497 -29.04 -14.37 -16.46
C LYS A 497 -29.68 -13.20 -17.19
N PRO A 498 -30.71 -13.42 -18.02
CA PRO A 498 -31.45 -12.33 -18.64
C PRO A 498 -32.10 -11.40 -17.59
N PHE A 499 -31.88 -10.09 -17.70
CA PHE A 499 -32.60 -9.12 -16.88
C PHE A 499 -34.04 -8.93 -17.38
N ALA A 500 -34.95 -8.64 -16.44
CA ALA A 500 -36.37 -8.44 -16.73
C ALA A 500 -36.62 -7.11 -17.45
N SER A 501 -35.93 -6.06 -17.02
CA SER A 501 -35.94 -4.74 -17.65
C SER A 501 -34.66 -3.97 -17.35
N MET A 502 -34.40 -2.95 -18.15
CA MET A 502 -33.38 -1.94 -17.89
C MET A 502 -34.10 -0.62 -17.60
N GLY A 503 -33.72 0.03 -16.50
CA GLY A 503 -34.03 1.44 -16.22
C GLY A 503 -32.74 2.25 -16.15
N GLY A 504 -32.84 3.54 -15.90
CA GLY A 504 -31.66 4.37 -15.64
C GLY A 504 -31.99 5.73 -15.06
N TRP A 505 -30.95 6.52 -14.83
CA TRP A 505 -31.07 7.85 -14.30
C TRP A 505 -30.16 8.84 -15.03
N VAL A 506 -30.59 10.10 -15.04
CA VAL A 506 -29.79 11.23 -15.55
C VAL A 506 -30.01 12.44 -14.68
N ASN A 507 -28.92 13.07 -14.25
CA ASN A 507 -28.89 14.37 -13.60
C ASN A 507 -27.98 15.32 -14.37
N SER A 508 -28.49 15.86 -15.48
CA SER A 508 -27.74 16.78 -16.34
C SER A 508 -27.51 18.17 -15.75
N LYS A 509 -28.03 18.43 -14.53
CA LYS A 509 -27.95 19.71 -13.83
C LYS A 509 -26.79 19.78 -12.85
N VAL A 510 -26.06 18.68 -12.63
CA VAL A 510 -24.79 18.71 -11.88
C VAL A 510 -23.85 19.72 -12.54
N ALA A 511 -23.41 20.70 -11.76
CA ALA A 511 -22.54 21.75 -12.26
C ALA A 511 -21.15 21.18 -12.56
N PRO A 512 -20.58 21.43 -13.75
CA PRO A 512 -19.23 20.98 -14.05
C PRO A 512 -18.22 21.77 -13.22
N VAL A 513 -17.19 21.07 -12.76
CA VAL A 513 -16.00 21.66 -12.17
C VAL A 513 -15.24 22.42 -13.27
N LYS A 514 -14.69 23.59 -12.95
CA LYS A 514 -14.04 24.50 -13.90
C LYS A 514 -12.61 24.90 -13.53
N GLY A 515 -12.10 24.41 -12.41
CA GLY A 515 -10.77 24.74 -11.92
C GLY A 515 -10.40 23.91 -10.71
N TYR A 516 -9.12 23.98 -10.32
CA TYR A 516 -8.62 23.36 -9.10
C TYR A 516 -9.39 23.86 -7.87
N ILE A 517 -9.77 22.93 -7.01
CA ILE A 517 -10.46 23.21 -5.75
C ILE A 517 -9.51 22.78 -4.64
N PRO A 518 -8.86 23.68 -3.88
CA PRO A 518 -8.03 23.29 -2.75
C PRO A 518 -8.84 22.53 -1.70
N GLU A 519 -8.25 21.47 -1.11
CA GLU A 519 -8.86 20.70 0.00
C GLU A 519 -10.28 20.18 -0.32
N TRP A 520 -10.52 19.73 -1.56
CA TRP A 520 -11.84 19.29 -1.99
C TRP A 520 -12.31 18.06 -1.22
N LYS A 521 -13.61 18.06 -0.92
CA LYS A 521 -14.35 16.90 -0.44
C LYS A 521 -15.73 16.91 -1.08
N MET A 522 -15.95 16.03 -2.04
CA MET A 522 -17.23 15.87 -2.72
C MET A 522 -17.83 14.52 -2.36
N ASN A 523 -19.11 14.48 -2.05
CA ASN A 523 -19.80 13.35 -1.42
C ASN A 523 -21.08 12.93 -2.17
N HIS A 524 -21.07 13.00 -3.51
CA HIS A 524 -22.23 12.72 -4.39
C HIS A 524 -23.52 13.49 -4.03
N GLU A 525 -23.44 14.53 -3.20
CA GLU A 525 -24.57 15.40 -2.90
C GLU A 525 -24.68 16.49 -3.97
N PHE A 526 -25.77 16.47 -4.72
CA PHE A 526 -26.03 17.43 -5.79
C PHE A 526 -27.22 18.32 -5.45
N ASP A 527 -27.18 19.59 -5.88
CA ASP A 527 -28.27 20.57 -5.71
C ASP A 527 -29.57 20.20 -6.44
N SER A 528 -29.54 19.17 -7.26
CA SER A 528 -30.66 18.71 -8.08
C SER A 528 -30.81 17.21 -8.00
N SER A 529 -32.05 16.72 -8.03
CA SER A 529 -32.35 15.30 -8.03
C SER A 529 -32.25 14.70 -9.44
N PRO A 530 -31.80 13.44 -9.56
CA PRO A 530 -31.78 12.73 -10.83
C PRO A 530 -33.20 12.45 -11.35
N GLU A 531 -33.39 12.51 -12.66
CA GLU A 531 -34.57 12.00 -13.36
C GLU A 531 -34.44 10.49 -13.51
N ILE A 532 -35.50 9.74 -13.17
CA ILE A 532 -35.52 8.27 -13.23
C ILE A 532 -36.36 7.81 -14.43
N PHE A 533 -35.79 6.90 -15.22
CA PHE A 533 -36.43 6.28 -16.38
C PHE A 533 -36.58 4.78 -16.17
N GLU A 534 -37.76 4.25 -16.49
CA GLU A 534 -38.10 2.83 -16.35
C GLU A 534 -38.30 2.18 -17.72
N ASN A 535 -37.89 0.92 -17.87
CA ASN A 535 -38.09 0.11 -19.08
C ASN A 535 -37.56 0.74 -20.38
N VAL A 536 -36.35 1.29 -20.30
CA VAL A 536 -35.67 1.94 -21.42
C VAL A 536 -34.85 0.96 -22.26
N HIS A 537 -34.58 1.34 -23.50
CA HIS A 537 -33.62 0.67 -24.39
C HIS A 537 -32.28 1.41 -24.45
N GLU A 538 -32.28 2.71 -24.15
CA GLU A 538 -31.11 3.58 -24.23
C GLU A 538 -31.20 4.66 -23.15
N ILE A 539 -30.05 5.05 -22.59
CA ILE A 539 -29.87 6.22 -21.74
C ILE A 539 -28.76 7.07 -22.34
N ASN A 540 -28.99 8.39 -22.43
CA ASN A 540 -27.97 9.38 -22.78
C ASN A 540 -27.95 10.44 -21.68
N GLY A 541 -26.77 10.87 -21.25
CA GLY A 541 -26.68 11.79 -20.12
C GLY A 541 -25.29 12.39 -19.92
N LYS A 542 -25.21 13.28 -18.95
CA LYS A 542 -23.99 13.94 -18.47
C LYS A 542 -24.19 14.38 -17.02
N GLY A 543 -23.13 14.81 -16.35
CA GLY A 543 -23.18 15.25 -14.95
C GLY A 543 -23.19 14.05 -14.02
N ASP A 544 -24.34 13.42 -13.84
CA ASP A 544 -24.50 12.13 -13.15
C ASP A 544 -25.48 11.27 -13.97
N ALA A 545 -25.07 10.05 -14.33
CA ALA A 545 -25.88 9.16 -15.17
C ALA A 545 -25.51 7.69 -14.97
N GLY A 546 -26.49 6.82 -15.16
CA GLY A 546 -26.27 5.37 -15.09
C GLY A 546 -27.53 4.57 -15.38
N ILE A 547 -27.43 3.25 -15.16
CA ILE A 547 -28.53 2.30 -15.38
C ILE A 547 -28.72 1.34 -14.22
N PHE A 548 -29.90 0.72 -14.17
CA PHE A 548 -30.17 -0.41 -13.29
C PHE A 548 -30.83 -1.56 -14.06
N LEU A 549 -30.28 -2.76 -13.90
CA LEU A 549 -30.80 -4.00 -14.48
C LEU A 549 -31.66 -4.72 -13.45
N ASN A 550 -32.95 -4.90 -13.71
CA ASN A 550 -33.89 -5.50 -12.77
C ASN A 550 -33.97 -7.03 -12.90
N TYR A 551 -34.03 -7.73 -11.76
CA TYR A 551 -34.13 -9.18 -11.66
C TYR A 551 -35.14 -9.62 -10.60
N LYS A 552 -35.66 -10.83 -10.78
CA LYS A 552 -36.24 -11.64 -9.70
C LYS A 552 -35.27 -12.76 -9.36
N THR A 553 -34.91 -12.93 -8.09
CA THR A 553 -33.93 -13.92 -7.65
C THR A 553 -34.49 -14.89 -6.62
N ARG A 554 -33.98 -16.11 -6.61
CA ARG A 554 -34.15 -17.09 -5.53
C ARG A 554 -32.97 -17.03 -4.57
N LYS A 555 -33.16 -17.52 -3.35
CA LYS A 555 -32.08 -17.60 -2.35
C LYS A 555 -30.89 -18.39 -2.90
N GLY A 556 -29.71 -17.77 -2.89
CA GLY A 556 -28.46 -18.37 -3.34
C GLY A 556 -28.30 -18.37 -4.87
N GLU A 557 -29.20 -17.72 -5.61
CA GLU A 557 -29.07 -17.61 -7.06
C GLU A 557 -27.88 -16.71 -7.42
N GLN A 558 -27.02 -17.20 -8.31
CA GLN A 558 -25.83 -16.51 -8.76
C GLN A 558 -26.09 -15.83 -10.10
N ILE A 559 -25.71 -14.55 -10.20
CA ILE A 559 -25.62 -13.82 -11.45
C ILE A 559 -24.15 -13.47 -11.65
N VAL A 560 -23.55 -14.05 -12.69
CA VAL A 560 -22.21 -13.71 -13.17
C VAL A 560 -22.31 -12.61 -14.22
N VAL A 561 -21.48 -11.58 -14.08
CA VAL A 561 -21.32 -10.45 -15.00
C VAL A 561 -19.91 -10.51 -15.55
N ARG A 562 -19.74 -10.31 -16.86
CA ARG A 562 -18.42 -10.13 -17.48
C ARG A 562 -18.41 -8.86 -18.32
N THR A 563 -17.32 -8.12 -18.24
CA THR A 563 -17.23 -6.77 -18.80
C THR A 563 -15.93 -6.61 -19.55
N GLY A 564 -15.96 -6.21 -20.81
CA GLY A 564 -14.76 -5.72 -21.50
C GLY A 564 -14.77 -4.21 -21.55
N VAL A 565 -13.59 -3.62 -21.46
CA VAL A 565 -13.39 -2.18 -21.58
C VAL A 565 -12.39 -1.85 -22.67
N SER A 566 -12.46 -0.64 -23.21
CA SER A 566 -11.51 -0.08 -24.17
C SER A 566 -11.49 1.43 -24.07
N LEU A 567 -10.34 2.05 -24.32
CA LEU A 567 -10.22 3.50 -24.49
C LEU A 567 -10.37 3.92 -25.97
N VAL A 568 -10.53 2.97 -26.89
CA VAL A 568 -10.56 3.22 -28.33
C VAL A 568 -12.00 3.33 -28.86
N ASP A 569 -12.77 2.24 -28.71
CA ASP A 569 -14.15 2.11 -29.15
C ASP A 569 -14.85 0.86 -28.57
N VAL A 570 -16.18 0.76 -28.75
CA VAL A 570 -17.00 -0.40 -28.32
C VAL A 570 -16.54 -1.71 -28.97
N LYS A 571 -16.03 -1.66 -30.21
CA LYS A 571 -15.51 -2.85 -30.90
C LYS A 571 -14.26 -3.39 -30.20
N GLY A 572 -13.39 -2.50 -29.74
CA GLY A 572 -12.23 -2.79 -28.90
C GLY A 572 -12.65 -3.45 -27.59
N ALA A 573 -13.63 -2.85 -26.89
CA ALA A 573 -14.15 -3.39 -25.64
C ALA A 573 -14.70 -4.82 -25.82
N ARG A 574 -15.45 -5.05 -26.90
CA ARG A 574 -15.95 -6.38 -27.27
C ARG A 574 -14.82 -7.36 -27.58
N ASN A 575 -13.83 -6.95 -28.36
CA ASN A 575 -12.68 -7.78 -28.70
C ASN A 575 -11.84 -8.16 -27.47
N ASN A 576 -11.63 -7.21 -26.55
CA ASN A 576 -10.94 -7.43 -25.28
C ASN A 576 -11.71 -8.46 -24.43
N LEU A 577 -13.03 -8.29 -24.27
CA LEU A 577 -13.89 -9.25 -23.56
C LEU A 577 -13.84 -10.65 -24.19
N GLU A 578 -13.92 -10.71 -25.52
CA GLU A 578 -13.91 -11.97 -26.25
C GLU A 578 -12.60 -12.73 -26.08
N THR A 579 -11.49 -12.01 -26.22
CA THR A 579 -10.14 -12.58 -26.23
C THR A 579 -9.71 -13.04 -24.85
N GLU A 580 -9.98 -12.23 -23.82
CA GLU A 580 -9.43 -12.47 -22.49
C GLU A 580 -10.37 -13.27 -21.57
N ILE A 581 -11.70 -13.20 -21.77
CA ILE A 581 -12.67 -13.88 -20.87
C ILE A 581 -13.64 -14.81 -21.61
N THR A 582 -14.35 -14.33 -22.63
CA THR A 582 -15.48 -15.10 -23.20
C THR A 582 -15.04 -16.37 -23.89
N LYS A 583 -13.98 -16.33 -24.72
CA LYS A 583 -13.46 -17.53 -25.40
C LYS A 583 -12.73 -18.48 -24.44
N PRO A 584 -11.85 -18.01 -23.53
CA PRO A 584 -11.10 -18.93 -22.67
C PRO A 584 -11.92 -19.50 -21.49
N PHE A 585 -12.82 -18.70 -20.91
CA PHE A 585 -13.51 -19.03 -19.65
C PHE A 585 -15.04 -18.98 -19.74
N ASN A 586 -15.61 -18.32 -20.75
CA ASN A 586 -17.05 -18.03 -20.83
C ASN A 586 -17.55 -17.28 -19.58
N PHE A 587 -18.29 -17.94 -18.68
CA PHE A 587 -18.75 -17.37 -17.40
C PHE A 587 -18.09 -18.07 -16.19
N ASP A 588 -16.98 -18.78 -16.40
CA ASP A 588 -16.22 -19.45 -15.35
C ASP A 588 -15.37 -18.46 -14.55
N PHE A 589 -15.97 -17.96 -13.46
CA PHE A 589 -15.30 -17.07 -12.51
C PHE A 589 -14.05 -17.70 -11.88
N ASP A 590 -14.15 -18.97 -11.48
CA ASP A 590 -13.06 -19.64 -10.75
C ASP A 590 -11.88 -19.96 -11.70
N GLY A 591 -12.15 -20.17 -13.00
CA GLY A 591 -11.12 -20.27 -14.05
C GLY A 591 -10.31 -18.98 -14.24
N VAL A 592 -10.95 -17.80 -14.20
CA VAL A 592 -10.22 -16.50 -14.26
C VAL A 592 -9.36 -16.28 -13.01
N VAL A 593 -9.87 -16.65 -11.83
CA VAL A 593 -9.10 -16.60 -10.57
C VAL A 593 -7.85 -17.48 -10.68
N GLN A 594 -8.00 -18.72 -11.17
CA GLN A 594 -6.89 -19.64 -11.35
C GLN A 594 -5.85 -19.11 -12.35
N MET A 595 -6.29 -18.53 -13.47
CA MET A 595 -5.39 -17.91 -14.45
C MET A 595 -4.53 -16.81 -13.83
N GLN A 596 -5.12 -15.93 -13.01
CA GLN A 596 -4.34 -14.93 -12.29
C GLN A 596 -3.34 -15.56 -11.33
N GLN A 597 -3.75 -16.56 -10.55
CA GLN A 597 -2.86 -17.25 -9.61
C GLN A 597 -1.69 -17.91 -10.34
N GLU A 598 -1.92 -18.54 -11.49
CA GLU A 598 -0.86 -19.16 -12.30
C GLU A 598 0.14 -18.12 -12.82
N GLU A 599 -0.35 -16.98 -13.35
CA GLU A 599 0.52 -15.90 -13.83
C GLU A 599 1.34 -15.29 -12.69
N TRP A 600 0.72 -15.01 -11.54
CA TRP A 600 1.43 -14.49 -10.39
C TRP A 600 2.40 -15.48 -9.76
N ASN A 601 2.09 -16.78 -9.76
CA ASN A 601 3.05 -17.79 -9.30
C ASN A 601 4.30 -17.85 -10.18
N GLU A 602 4.17 -17.57 -11.48
CA GLU A 602 5.33 -17.43 -12.37
C GLU A 602 6.19 -16.23 -11.96
N TYR A 603 5.60 -15.03 -11.83
CA TYR A 603 6.33 -13.81 -11.47
C TYR A 603 6.92 -13.84 -10.06
N LEU A 604 6.11 -14.17 -9.06
CA LEU A 604 6.53 -14.21 -7.66
C LEU A 604 7.55 -15.32 -7.40
N GLY A 605 7.47 -16.43 -8.15
CA GLY A 605 8.43 -17.54 -8.08
C GLY A 605 9.83 -17.19 -8.60
N ARG A 606 10.00 -16.04 -9.27
CA ARG A 606 11.31 -15.57 -9.76
C ARG A 606 12.23 -15.13 -8.63
N VAL A 607 11.70 -14.82 -7.45
CA VAL A 607 12.50 -14.57 -6.24
C VAL A 607 12.00 -15.45 -5.10
N GLN A 608 12.83 -16.41 -4.70
CA GLN A 608 12.49 -17.41 -3.69
C GLN A 608 13.25 -17.08 -2.41
N ILE A 609 12.51 -16.77 -1.34
CA ILE A 609 13.08 -16.51 -0.02
C ILE A 609 12.92 -17.73 0.89
N GLN A 610 13.90 -17.96 1.76
CA GLN A 610 13.83 -19.00 2.79
C GLN A 610 13.77 -18.37 4.17
N THR A 611 12.65 -18.56 4.86
CA THR A 611 12.41 -18.12 6.24
C THR A 611 11.37 -19.06 6.87
N ASP A 612 11.44 -19.24 8.19
CA ASP A 612 10.44 -19.96 8.98
C ASP A 612 9.39 -19.04 9.62
N ASP A 613 9.43 -17.74 9.34
CA ASP A 613 8.37 -16.80 9.72
C ASP A 613 7.42 -16.54 8.53
N TYR A 614 6.18 -17.02 8.67
CA TYR A 614 5.11 -16.87 7.68
C TYR A 614 4.80 -15.39 7.40
N LEU A 615 4.86 -14.51 8.40
CA LEU A 615 4.60 -13.08 8.20
C LEU A 615 5.65 -12.42 7.30
N GLN A 616 6.90 -12.88 7.34
CA GLN A 616 7.91 -12.38 6.42
C GLN A 616 7.65 -12.81 4.97
N LYS A 617 7.08 -14.00 4.76
CA LYS A 617 6.65 -14.43 3.42
C LYS A 617 5.49 -13.58 2.92
N VAL A 618 4.51 -13.30 3.77
CA VAL A 618 3.40 -12.38 3.45
C VAL A 618 3.94 -10.99 3.11
N LYS A 619 4.81 -10.42 3.96
CA LYS A 619 5.43 -9.10 3.74
C LYS A 619 6.18 -9.05 2.40
N PHE A 620 7.04 -10.03 2.14
CA PHE A 620 7.85 -10.08 0.92
C PHE A 620 7.01 -10.24 -0.34
N TYR A 621 6.16 -11.26 -0.40
CA TYR A 621 5.40 -11.55 -1.62
C TYR A 621 4.31 -10.50 -1.88
N THR A 622 3.76 -9.87 -0.84
CA THR A 622 2.84 -8.74 -1.02
C THR A 622 3.54 -7.52 -1.60
N ASN A 623 4.70 -7.12 -1.06
CA ASN A 623 5.49 -6.03 -1.65
C ASN A 623 5.92 -6.39 -3.09
N PHE A 624 6.34 -7.63 -3.35
CA PHE A 624 6.72 -8.02 -4.70
C PHE A 624 5.55 -8.00 -5.69
N TYR A 625 4.35 -8.39 -5.24
CA TYR A 625 3.11 -8.22 -6.01
C TYR A 625 2.85 -6.74 -6.30
N ARG A 626 2.86 -5.87 -5.28
CA ARG A 626 2.55 -4.44 -5.42
C ARG A 626 3.50 -3.75 -6.38
N ALA A 627 4.79 -4.04 -6.26
CA ALA A 627 5.82 -3.53 -7.16
C ALA A 627 5.53 -3.85 -8.65
N LEU A 628 5.18 -5.11 -8.96
CA LEU A 628 4.94 -5.54 -10.35
C LEU A 628 3.54 -5.21 -10.87
N ALA A 629 2.56 -5.06 -9.98
CA ALA A 629 1.16 -4.79 -10.32
C ALA A 629 0.88 -3.31 -10.61
N ALA A 630 1.77 -2.42 -10.20
CA ALA A 630 1.48 -1.00 -10.10
C ALA A 630 1.29 -0.27 -11.43
N LYS A 631 1.88 -0.76 -12.54
CA LYS A 631 1.74 -0.11 -13.85
C LYS A 631 0.56 -0.67 -14.64
N ALA A 632 -0.21 0.21 -15.27
CA ALA A 632 -1.34 -0.13 -16.13
C ALA A 632 -0.98 -0.11 -17.63
N ILE A 633 -1.95 -0.44 -18.50
CA ILE A 633 -1.81 -0.31 -19.95
C ILE A 633 -3.03 0.32 -20.61
N TRP A 634 -2.82 1.09 -21.67
CA TRP A 634 -3.86 1.86 -22.38
C TRP A 634 -4.11 1.45 -23.83
N SER A 635 -3.54 0.33 -24.27
CA SER A 635 -3.81 -0.24 -25.58
C SER A 635 -4.75 -1.44 -25.51
N ASP A 636 -5.62 -1.60 -26.50
CA ASP A 636 -6.45 -2.79 -26.72
C ASP A 636 -5.61 -4.04 -27.01
N ALA A 637 -6.22 -5.23 -26.91
CA ALA A 637 -5.57 -6.50 -27.21
C ALA A 637 -5.15 -6.64 -28.69
N ASP A 638 -5.69 -5.80 -29.59
CA ASP A 638 -5.31 -5.75 -31.01
C ASP A 638 -4.22 -4.70 -31.34
N GLY A 639 -3.67 -4.07 -30.29
CA GLY A 639 -2.62 -3.05 -30.37
C GLY A 639 -3.11 -1.64 -30.68
N ARG A 640 -4.41 -1.39 -30.81
CA ARG A 640 -4.94 -0.03 -30.98
C ARG A 640 -4.94 0.75 -29.66
N PHE A 641 -4.76 2.06 -29.73
CA PHE A 641 -4.85 2.98 -28.59
C PHE A 641 -5.22 4.39 -29.06
N ARG A 642 -5.59 5.27 -28.13
CA ARG A 642 -5.73 6.72 -28.36
C ARG A 642 -4.42 7.40 -27.98
N ASP A 643 -3.85 8.17 -28.90
CA ASP A 643 -2.64 8.95 -28.63
C ASP A 643 -2.97 10.31 -27.99
N GLU A 644 -1.93 11.10 -27.73
CA GLU A 644 -2.00 12.41 -27.09
C GLU A 644 -2.77 13.46 -27.92
N ASN A 645 -3.14 13.16 -29.17
CA ASN A 645 -4.01 14.03 -29.99
C ASN A 645 -5.40 13.42 -30.18
N GLU A 646 -5.78 12.46 -29.33
CA GLU A 646 -7.03 11.71 -29.37
C GLU A 646 -7.21 10.89 -30.66
N ALA A 647 -6.15 10.67 -31.42
CA ALA A 647 -6.17 9.90 -32.66
C ALA A 647 -6.00 8.41 -32.37
N ILE A 648 -6.70 7.57 -33.14
CA ILE A 648 -6.52 6.11 -33.04
C ILE A 648 -5.21 5.74 -33.71
N GLN A 649 -4.28 5.23 -32.92
CA GLN A 649 -3.02 4.65 -33.38
C GLN A 649 -3.04 3.14 -33.28
N LYS A 650 -2.05 2.49 -33.89
CA LYS A 650 -1.86 1.04 -33.81
C LYS A 650 -0.39 0.69 -33.66
N LEU A 651 -0.09 -0.07 -32.62
CA LEU A 651 1.24 -0.60 -32.35
C LEU A 651 1.64 -1.64 -33.42
N SER A 652 2.93 -1.64 -33.78
CA SER A 652 3.46 -2.50 -34.83
C SER A 652 3.85 -3.88 -34.32
N GLY A 653 4.37 -3.99 -33.09
CA GLY A 653 4.71 -5.25 -32.45
C GLY A 653 3.48 -5.92 -31.82
N LYS A 654 3.40 -7.24 -31.95
CA LYS A 654 2.27 -8.04 -31.40
C LYS A 654 2.19 -8.02 -29.87
N ASP A 655 3.33 -7.84 -29.21
CA ASP A 655 3.46 -7.86 -27.74
C ASP A 655 3.67 -6.44 -27.17
N ASP A 656 3.57 -5.42 -28.02
CA ASP A 656 3.69 -4.02 -27.61
C ASP A 656 2.42 -3.56 -26.92
N CYS A 657 2.58 -2.67 -25.94
CA CYS A 657 1.49 -1.99 -25.27
C CYS A 657 1.89 -0.56 -24.93
N ILE A 658 0.89 0.30 -24.72
CA ILE A 658 1.11 1.60 -24.09
C ILE A 658 1.03 1.39 -22.58
N VAL A 659 2.14 1.61 -21.88
CA VAL A 659 2.29 1.48 -20.43
C VAL A 659 1.99 2.82 -19.78
N SER A 660 1.14 2.78 -18.76
CA SER A 660 0.80 3.88 -17.86
C SER A 660 1.72 3.92 -16.64
N GLY A 661 1.83 5.09 -16.03
CA GLY A 661 2.42 5.29 -14.71
C GLY A 661 3.73 6.06 -14.74
N GLU A 662 4.07 6.60 -13.58
CA GLU A 662 5.14 7.56 -13.40
C GLU A 662 6.54 7.00 -13.67
N TYR A 663 7.44 7.92 -14.03
CA TYR A 663 8.88 7.69 -14.14
C TYR A 663 9.67 8.35 -13.00
N TRP A 664 9.09 9.33 -12.32
CA TRP A 664 9.82 10.13 -11.33
C TRP A 664 10.41 9.25 -10.23
N ASN A 665 11.72 9.39 -9.98
CA ASN A 665 12.52 8.61 -9.04
C ASN A 665 12.39 7.08 -9.06
N THR A 666 11.69 6.48 -10.04
CA THR A 666 11.57 5.02 -10.21
C THR A 666 12.91 4.32 -10.39
N PHE A 667 13.96 5.09 -10.68
CA PHE A 667 15.31 4.59 -10.79
C PHE A 667 15.92 4.13 -9.48
N TRP A 668 15.37 4.55 -8.33
CA TRP A 668 15.83 4.08 -7.04
C TRP A 668 15.63 2.60 -6.86
N ASP A 669 14.48 2.02 -7.20
CA ASP A 669 14.30 0.57 -7.08
C ASP A 669 13.26 -0.04 -8.02
N ASN A 670 12.19 0.67 -8.42
CA ASN A 670 11.16 0.09 -9.30
C ASN A 670 11.74 -0.40 -10.63
N GLN A 671 12.53 0.45 -11.30
CA GLN A 671 13.19 0.05 -12.55
C GLN A 671 14.24 -1.04 -12.31
N GLN A 672 14.95 -1.02 -11.16
CA GLN A 672 16.01 -1.98 -10.85
C GLN A 672 15.43 -3.37 -10.63
N LEU A 673 14.34 -3.45 -9.89
CA LEU A 673 13.60 -4.67 -9.65
C LEU A 673 13.05 -5.23 -10.96
N PHE A 674 12.47 -4.39 -11.82
CA PHE A 674 11.94 -4.81 -13.12
C PHE A 674 13.07 -5.31 -14.02
N ASN A 675 14.18 -4.57 -14.09
CA ASN A 675 15.35 -4.97 -14.86
C ASN A 675 15.92 -6.32 -14.41
N LEU A 676 15.92 -6.60 -13.11
CA LEU A 676 16.43 -7.84 -12.54
C LEU A 676 15.46 -9.02 -12.71
N THR A 677 14.18 -8.82 -12.38
CA THR A 677 13.21 -9.91 -12.18
C THR A 677 12.15 -10.01 -13.28
N ALA A 678 11.79 -8.90 -13.94
CA ALA A 678 10.76 -8.82 -14.98
C ALA A 678 11.22 -8.03 -16.21
N PRO A 679 12.34 -8.43 -16.86
CA PRO A 679 12.94 -7.64 -17.93
C PRO A 679 12.01 -7.43 -19.13
N GLU A 680 11.06 -8.33 -19.36
CA GLU A 680 10.05 -8.18 -20.40
C GLU A 680 9.04 -7.05 -20.12
N ILE A 681 8.80 -6.70 -18.85
CA ILE A 681 7.98 -5.54 -18.47
C ILE A 681 8.79 -4.27 -18.69
N SER A 682 10.05 -4.23 -18.26
CA SER A 682 10.95 -3.09 -18.50
C SER A 682 11.12 -2.80 -20.00
N SER A 683 11.23 -3.86 -20.80
CA SER A 683 11.27 -3.80 -22.25
C SER A 683 10.00 -3.18 -22.87
N LYS A 684 8.81 -3.62 -22.44
CA LYS A 684 7.52 -3.03 -22.85
C LYS A 684 7.43 -1.55 -22.45
N TRP A 685 7.93 -1.20 -21.27
CA TRP A 685 7.91 0.17 -20.78
C TRP A 685 8.79 1.10 -21.63
N ALA A 686 9.99 0.67 -22.01
CA ALA A 686 10.87 1.40 -22.92
C ALA A 686 10.25 1.54 -24.32
N ARG A 687 9.69 0.45 -24.88
CA ARG A 687 9.02 0.50 -26.19
C ARG A 687 7.79 1.41 -26.20
N SER A 688 7.01 1.41 -25.11
CA SER A 688 5.87 2.31 -24.93
C SER A 688 6.31 3.77 -24.99
N ALA A 689 7.32 4.15 -24.21
CA ALA A 689 7.84 5.52 -24.19
C ALA A 689 8.27 5.99 -25.60
N ILE A 690 8.98 5.12 -26.32
CA ILE A 690 9.42 5.39 -27.69
C ILE A 690 8.24 5.48 -28.67
N ALA A 691 7.19 4.66 -28.47
CA ALA A 691 5.99 4.70 -29.30
C ALA A 691 5.21 6.00 -29.12
N LEU A 692 5.04 6.48 -27.89
CA LEU A 692 4.44 7.79 -27.59
C LEU A 692 5.27 8.92 -28.23
N TYR A 693 6.60 8.89 -28.05
CA TYR A 693 7.49 9.85 -28.70
C TYR A 693 7.35 9.88 -30.24
N LYS A 694 7.15 8.73 -30.90
CA LYS A 694 6.92 8.68 -32.36
C LYS A 694 5.65 9.40 -32.79
N ASN A 695 4.62 9.43 -31.93
CA ASN A 695 3.32 10.00 -32.24
C ASN A 695 3.27 11.50 -31.98
N SER A 696 3.61 11.92 -30.77
CA SER A 696 3.54 13.33 -30.35
C SER A 696 4.80 14.12 -30.69
N GLY A 697 5.93 13.43 -30.91
CA GLY A 697 7.24 14.03 -31.02
C GLY A 697 7.84 14.44 -29.67
N TRP A 698 7.23 14.05 -28.55
CA TRP A 698 7.68 14.37 -27.19
C TRP A 698 7.58 13.13 -26.29
N PHE A 699 8.50 12.99 -25.33
CA PHE A 699 8.35 11.96 -24.30
C PHE A 699 7.35 12.43 -23.25
N ASN A 700 6.64 11.46 -22.67
CA ASN A 700 5.73 11.68 -21.55
C ASN A 700 6.41 11.23 -20.23
N THR A 701 6.23 11.99 -19.16
CA THR A 701 6.82 11.74 -17.82
C THR A 701 5.88 10.96 -16.90
N ASP A 702 4.58 10.95 -17.20
CA ASP A 702 3.57 10.10 -16.56
C ASP A 702 2.31 9.98 -17.46
N PRO A 703 2.25 8.97 -18.34
CA PRO A 703 1.15 8.79 -19.30
C PRO A 703 -0.11 8.16 -18.68
N ALA A 704 -0.59 8.69 -17.55
CA ALA A 704 -1.69 8.14 -16.76
C ALA A 704 -3.00 7.92 -17.55
N GLY A 705 -3.31 8.78 -18.52
CA GLY A 705 -4.32 8.55 -19.55
C GLY A 705 -3.80 8.88 -20.94
N VAL A 706 -2.53 8.57 -21.19
CA VAL A 706 -1.73 8.91 -22.39
C VAL A 706 -1.39 10.40 -22.54
N GLU A 707 -2.14 11.30 -21.89
CA GLU A 707 -1.93 12.75 -21.99
C GLU A 707 -0.64 13.26 -21.36
N HIS A 708 -0.12 14.35 -21.89
CA HIS A 708 1.06 15.03 -21.34
C HIS A 708 0.73 15.76 -20.04
N THR A 709 1.66 15.67 -19.09
CA THR A 709 1.53 16.24 -17.75
C THR A 709 2.82 16.93 -17.32
N GLY A 710 2.72 17.93 -16.44
CA GLY A 710 3.84 18.50 -15.70
C GLY A 710 4.19 17.74 -14.41
N VAL A 711 3.60 16.56 -14.20
CA VAL A 711 3.83 15.69 -13.04
C VAL A 711 4.82 14.56 -13.38
N MET A 712 5.80 14.24 -12.54
CA MET A 712 6.50 15.19 -11.66
C MET A 712 7.59 15.91 -12.49
N VAL A 713 8.68 16.35 -11.88
CA VAL A 713 9.77 17.06 -12.57
C VAL A 713 10.73 16.07 -13.29
N ALA A 714 11.71 16.63 -14.00
CA ALA A 714 12.81 15.89 -14.62
C ALA A 714 12.40 14.95 -15.78
N MET A 715 13.37 14.21 -16.33
CA MET A 715 13.23 13.37 -17.52
C MET A 715 13.83 11.98 -17.28
N HIS A 716 13.41 11.35 -16.19
CA HIS A 716 13.91 10.05 -15.75
C HIS A 716 13.58 8.87 -16.69
N VAL A 717 12.80 9.10 -17.75
CA VAL A 717 12.71 8.20 -18.92
C VAL A 717 14.12 7.88 -19.47
N ALA A 718 15.05 8.84 -19.40
CA ALA A 718 16.45 8.61 -19.77
C ALA A 718 17.12 7.54 -18.91
N SER A 719 16.84 7.51 -17.60
CA SER A 719 17.34 6.50 -16.69
C SER A 719 16.72 5.13 -16.97
N GLN A 720 15.40 5.07 -17.13
CA GLN A 720 14.69 3.82 -17.41
C GLN A 720 15.22 3.12 -18.67
N ILE A 721 15.34 3.85 -19.79
CA ILE A 721 15.79 3.29 -21.06
C ILE A 721 17.27 2.88 -21.00
N GLN A 722 18.15 3.73 -20.45
CA GLN A 722 19.57 3.42 -20.36
C GLN A 722 19.84 2.25 -19.39
N GLY A 723 19.20 2.25 -18.22
CA GLY A 723 19.33 1.18 -17.23
C GLY A 723 18.83 -0.17 -17.75
N ALA A 724 17.71 -0.18 -18.49
CA ALA A 724 17.22 -1.37 -19.20
C ALA A 724 18.26 -1.88 -20.21
N TRP A 725 18.83 -0.99 -21.02
CA TRP A 725 19.86 -1.34 -22.00
C TRP A 725 21.10 -1.97 -21.33
N GLN A 726 21.60 -1.36 -20.24
CA GLN A 726 22.74 -1.90 -19.51
C GLN A 726 22.43 -3.22 -18.78
N SER A 727 21.15 -3.53 -18.59
CA SER A 727 20.66 -4.82 -18.07
C SER A 727 20.52 -5.91 -19.14
N GLY A 728 20.99 -5.66 -20.36
CA GLY A 728 20.94 -6.60 -21.49
C GLY A 728 19.61 -6.64 -22.24
N ILE A 729 18.74 -5.65 -22.01
CA ILE A 729 17.43 -5.53 -22.65
C ILE A 729 17.60 -4.64 -23.89
N HIS A 730 17.78 -5.23 -25.07
CA HIS A 730 18.17 -4.52 -26.30
C HIS A 730 17.12 -4.56 -27.42
N ASP A 731 15.89 -4.99 -27.11
CA ASP A 731 14.79 -5.17 -28.06
C ASP A 731 13.94 -3.90 -28.25
N PHE A 732 14.59 -2.73 -28.26
CA PHE A 732 13.99 -1.42 -28.53
C PHE A 732 14.98 -0.46 -29.23
N ASP A 733 14.45 0.61 -29.83
CA ASP A 733 15.20 1.56 -30.67
C ASP A 733 15.94 2.62 -29.84
N LEU A 734 17.11 2.26 -29.31
CA LEU A 734 17.95 3.16 -28.52
C LEU A 734 18.37 4.45 -29.27
N PRO A 735 18.77 4.41 -30.56
CA PRO A 735 19.06 5.62 -31.33
C PRO A 735 17.91 6.61 -31.36
N LEU A 736 16.68 6.15 -31.61
CA LEU A 736 15.51 7.02 -31.64
C LEU A 736 15.17 7.56 -30.24
N ALA A 737 15.27 6.72 -29.21
CA ALA A 737 15.08 7.15 -27.83
C ALA A 737 16.05 8.29 -27.47
N TYR A 738 17.32 8.14 -27.83
CA TYR A 738 18.35 9.15 -27.62
C TYR A 738 18.01 10.48 -28.31
N GLU A 739 17.54 10.45 -29.55
CA GLU A 739 17.15 11.67 -30.28
C GLU A 739 16.04 12.43 -29.58
N GLY A 740 14.99 11.73 -29.14
CA GLY A 740 13.88 12.36 -28.43
C GLY A 740 14.25 12.85 -27.04
N LEU A 741 15.02 12.07 -26.26
CA LEU A 741 15.48 12.49 -24.93
C LEU A 741 16.44 13.67 -25.00
N LYS A 742 17.32 13.71 -26.02
CA LYS A 742 18.16 14.88 -26.31
C LYS A 742 17.29 16.10 -26.59
N LYS A 743 16.19 15.97 -27.34
CA LYS A 743 15.22 17.05 -27.56
C LYS A 743 14.59 17.51 -26.25
N MET A 744 14.11 16.59 -25.39
CA MET A 744 13.53 16.94 -24.08
C MET A 744 14.50 17.79 -23.24
N MET A 745 15.78 17.43 -23.26
CA MET A 745 16.83 18.08 -22.47
C MET A 745 17.47 19.31 -23.15
N THR A 746 16.95 19.74 -24.31
CA THR A 746 17.52 20.88 -25.05
C THR A 746 16.50 21.87 -25.61
N ALA A 747 15.25 21.47 -25.82
CA ALA A 747 14.19 22.34 -26.31
C ALA A 747 13.45 23.02 -25.14
N PRO A 748 12.97 24.27 -25.30
CA PRO A 748 12.13 24.92 -24.30
C PRO A 748 10.81 24.16 -24.14
N PRO A 749 10.22 24.13 -22.93
CA PRO A 749 8.91 23.54 -22.72
C PRO A 749 7.85 24.39 -23.41
N GLN A 750 6.73 23.77 -23.76
CA GLN A 750 5.62 24.42 -24.43
C GLN A 750 4.31 23.69 -24.15
N ASN A 751 3.19 24.40 -24.30
CA ASN A 751 1.88 23.77 -24.31
C ASN A 751 1.77 22.83 -25.51
N PHE A 752 1.20 21.65 -25.28
CA PHE A 752 0.92 20.70 -26.34
C PHE A 752 -0.53 20.88 -26.81
N ALA A 753 -0.78 20.74 -28.12
CA ALA A 753 -2.10 20.98 -28.69
C ALA A 753 -3.16 19.98 -28.19
N GLY A 754 -2.72 18.76 -27.83
CA GLY A 754 -3.54 17.72 -27.23
C GLY A 754 -3.88 17.93 -25.75
N GLY A 755 -3.16 18.80 -25.05
CA GLY A 755 -3.32 19.02 -23.62
C GLY A 755 -2.00 19.03 -22.86
N GLY A 756 -1.97 19.75 -21.73
CA GLY A 756 -0.79 19.81 -20.85
C GLY A 756 0.45 20.48 -21.46
N THR A 757 1.62 20.19 -20.86
CA THR A 757 2.92 20.73 -21.26
C THR A 757 3.89 19.63 -21.66
N VAL A 758 4.71 19.91 -22.66
CA VAL A 758 5.81 19.03 -23.11
C VAL A 758 7.15 19.70 -22.91
N GLY A 759 8.21 18.89 -22.84
CA GLY A 759 9.55 19.35 -22.51
C GLY A 759 9.77 19.43 -21.00
N VAL A 760 10.98 19.79 -20.60
CA VAL A 760 11.34 19.90 -19.19
C VAL A 760 11.13 21.35 -18.73
N GLU A 761 10.25 21.57 -17.73
CA GLU A 761 9.71 22.89 -17.37
C GLU A 761 10.79 23.96 -17.10
N ASP A 762 11.82 23.62 -16.32
CA ASP A 762 12.88 24.56 -15.92
C ASP A 762 14.15 24.45 -16.78
N ILE A 763 14.08 23.84 -17.97
CA ILE A 763 15.28 23.59 -18.80
C ILE A 763 15.93 24.87 -19.32
N VAL A 764 15.14 25.91 -19.62
CA VAL A 764 15.63 27.19 -20.15
C VAL A 764 16.55 27.91 -19.16
N PRO A 765 16.14 28.16 -17.90
CA PRO A 765 17.05 28.71 -16.90
C PRO A 765 18.23 27.77 -16.62
N TYR A 766 18.01 26.45 -16.53
CA TYR A 766 19.08 25.48 -16.34
C TYR A 766 20.19 25.58 -17.40
N GLN A 767 19.83 25.62 -18.68
CA GLN A 767 20.77 25.75 -19.79
C GLN A 767 21.53 27.08 -19.77
N ARG A 768 20.85 28.17 -19.39
CA ARG A 768 21.45 29.52 -19.39
C ARG A 768 22.45 29.71 -18.25
N TYR A 769 22.13 29.23 -17.06
CA TYR A 769 22.90 29.52 -15.84
C TYR A 769 23.75 28.33 -15.37
N GLY A 770 23.49 27.12 -15.86
CA GLY A 770 24.06 25.87 -15.36
C GLY A 770 23.44 25.41 -14.04
N TYR A 771 22.33 26.02 -13.63
CA TYR A 771 21.48 25.67 -12.49
C TYR A 771 20.14 26.38 -12.65
N VAL A 772 19.11 25.98 -11.92
CA VAL A 772 17.81 26.66 -11.87
C VAL A 772 17.86 27.72 -10.75
N PRO A 773 17.87 29.03 -11.09
CA PRO A 773 17.93 30.08 -10.08
C PRO A 773 16.64 30.18 -9.26
N GLN A 774 16.77 30.60 -8.00
CA GLN A 774 15.64 30.88 -7.13
C GLN A 774 14.67 31.88 -7.79
N GLY A 775 13.39 31.53 -7.84
CA GLY A 775 12.33 32.35 -8.45
C GLY A 775 12.19 32.20 -9.97
N MET A 776 12.98 31.33 -10.60
CA MET A 776 12.86 30.95 -12.01
C MET A 776 12.55 29.45 -12.20
N GLY A 777 12.00 28.82 -11.16
CA GLY A 777 11.81 27.37 -11.09
C GLY A 777 12.26 26.82 -9.73
N ALA A 778 12.22 25.49 -9.59
CA ALA A 778 12.71 24.82 -8.40
C ALA A 778 14.23 24.60 -8.49
N SER A 779 15.00 25.05 -7.51
CA SER A 779 16.44 24.80 -7.46
C SER A 779 16.80 23.32 -7.34
N SER A 780 15.94 22.49 -6.72
CA SER A 780 16.07 21.01 -6.69
C SER A 780 16.23 20.40 -8.08
N ASN A 781 15.53 20.95 -9.08
CA ASN A 781 15.57 20.46 -10.46
C ASN A 781 16.99 20.47 -11.06
N THR A 782 17.90 21.31 -10.54
CA THR A 782 19.33 21.29 -10.93
C THR A 782 19.97 19.92 -10.67
N MET A 783 19.59 19.26 -9.57
CA MET A 783 20.15 17.97 -9.14
C MET A 783 19.62 16.84 -10.04
N GLU A 784 18.31 16.82 -10.25
CA GLU A 784 17.64 15.81 -11.07
C GLU A 784 18.03 15.93 -12.55
N TYR A 785 18.05 17.15 -13.11
CA TYR A 785 18.47 17.36 -14.51
C TYR A 785 19.95 17.01 -14.71
N ALA A 786 20.79 17.22 -13.69
CA ALA A 786 22.18 16.79 -13.73
C ALA A 786 22.31 15.26 -13.74
N TYR A 787 21.41 14.53 -13.08
CA TYR A 787 21.33 13.08 -13.19
C TYR A 787 20.82 12.62 -14.57
N ASP A 788 19.77 13.24 -15.10
CA ASP A 788 19.28 12.93 -16.45
C ASP A 788 20.32 13.17 -17.53
N ASP A 789 21.08 14.26 -17.40
CA ASP A 789 22.24 14.54 -18.25
C ASP A 789 23.31 13.45 -18.15
N TYR A 790 23.54 12.90 -16.95
CA TYR A 790 24.45 11.77 -16.79
C TYR A 790 23.94 10.54 -17.55
N CYS A 791 22.69 10.13 -17.36
CA CYS A 791 22.12 8.97 -18.06
C CYS A 791 22.13 9.18 -19.58
N LEU A 792 21.82 10.39 -20.06
CA LEU A 792 21.89 10.73 -21.48
C LEU A 792 23.34 10.74 -22.02
N ALA A 793 24.31 11.19 -21.21
CA ALA A 793 25.73 11.08 -21.55
C ALA A 793 26.16 9.61 -21.68
N GLN A 794 25.75 8.75 -20.73
CA GLN A 794 26.04 7.31 -20.80
C GLN A 794 25.39 6.67 -22.03
N MET A 795 24.18 7.08 -22.40
CA MET A 795 23.51 6.64 -23.63
C MET A 795 24.25 7.12 -24.90
N ALA A 796 24.68 8.38 -24.94
CA ALA A 796 25.49 8.91 -26.04
C ALA A 796 26.81 8.13 -26.20
N LEU A 797 27.45 7.76 -25.08
CA LEU A 797 28.65 6.95 -25.07
C LEU A 797 28.40 5.55 -25.65
N THR A 798 27.30 4.88 -25.26
CA THR A 798 26.85 3.60 -25.82
C THR A 798 26.69 3.68 -27.35
N LEU A 799 26.13 4.79 -27.85
CA LEU A 799 25.87 5.03 -29.28
C LEU A 799 27.10 5.57 -30.05
N GLY A 800 28.26 5.73 -29.40
CA GLY A 800 29.46 6.28 -30.03
C GLY A 800 29.40 7.78 -30.36
N LYS A 801 28.43 8.52 -29.79
CA LYS A 801 28.23 9.97 -29.99
C LYS A 801 29.12 10.78 -29.04
N ARG A 802 30.42 10.80 -29.31
CA ARG A 802 31.44 11.35 -28.39
C ARG A 802 31.23 12.83 -28.01
N ASP A 803 30.88 13.69 -28.96
CA ASP A 803 30.70 15.12 -28.67
C ASP A 803 29.51 15.37 -27.73
N ASP A 804 28.41 14.65 -27.96
CA ASP A 804 27.26 14.70 -27.09
C ASP A 804 27.55 14.11 -25.70
N TYR A 805 28.30 12.99 -25.63
CA TYR A 805 28.78 12.45 -24.35
C TYR A 805 29.56 13.51 -23.57
N LEU A 806 30.52 14.19 -24.20
CA LEU A 806 31.31 15.24 -23.54
C LEU A 806 30.45 16.42 -23.10
N PHE A 807 29.46 16.81 -23.90
CA PHE A 807 28.51 17.88 -23.59
C PHE A 807 27.67 17.56 -22.35
N PHE A 808 26.94 16.44 -22.38
CA PHE A 808 26.06 16.05 -21.29
C PHE A 808 26.83 15.60 -20.05
N GLN A 809 27.99 14.95 -20.18
CA GLN A 809 28.85 14.61 -19.05
C GLN A 809 29.39 15.85 -18.33
N LYS A 810 29.63 16.95 -19.05
CA LYS A 810 29.97 18.23 -18.41
C LYS A 810 28.75 18.83 -17.69
N ARG A 811 27.57 18.78 -18.31
CA ARG A 811 26.33 19.35 -17.75
C ARG A 811 25.80 18.54 -16.55
N SER A 812 26.10 17.24 -16.47
CA SER A 812 25.81 16.41 -15.30
C SER A 812 26.55 16.80 -14.02
N GLN A 813 27.52 17.72 -14.12
CA GLN A 813 28.25 18.30 -13.00
C GLN A 813 27.60 19.60 -12.48
N SER A 814 26.45 20.02 -13.03
CA SER A 814 25.76 21.26 -12.70
C SER A 814 25.33 21.36 -11.24
N TRP A 815 25.14 20.23 -10.54
CA TRP A 815 24.90 20.20 -9.09
C TRP A 815 25.99 20.95 -8.30
N LYS A 816 27.25 20.96 -8.80
CA LYS A 816 28.38 21.68 -8.18
C LYS A 816 28.17 23.19 -8.17
N ASN A 817 27.33 23.73 -9.05
CA ASN A 817 27.01 25.16 -9.08
C ASN A 817 26.17 25.61 -7.89
N LEU A 818 25.42 24.69 -7.27
CA LEU A 818 24.62 24.96 -6.07
C LEU A 818 25.23 24.37 -4.78
N MET A 819 26.33 23.60 -4.87
CA MET A 819 27.02 23.09 -3.69
C MET A 819 27.82 24.18 -2.97
N ASP A 820 27.32 24.64 -1.81
CA ASP A 820 28.05 25.52 -0.90
C ASP A 820 28.93 24.67 0.03
N THR A 821 30.21 24.50 -0.30
CA THR A 821 31.15 23.67 0.46
C THR A 821 31.40 24.17 1.89
N THR A 822 31.08 25.44 2.19
CA THR A 822 31.18 25.97 3.56
C THR A 822 30.09 25.34 4.44
N THR A 823 28.85 25.33 3.97
CA THR A 823 27.70 24.73 4.68
C THR A 823 27.59 23.22 4.46
N GLY A 824 28.20 22.72 3.37
CA GLY A 824 28.11 21.33 2.92
C GLY A 824 26.69 20.95 2.50
N PHE A 825 25.93 21.90 1.98
CA PHE A 825 24.57 21.69 1.47
C PHE A 825 24.42 22.34 0.09
N ILE A 826 23.47 21.82 -0.67
CA ILE A 826 22.90 22.49 -1.83
C ILE A 826 22.19 23.75 -1.35
N ARG A 827 22.59 24.89 -1.90
CA ARG A 827 22.08 26.20 -1.52
C ARG A 827 21.60 26.93 -2.76
N PRO A 828 20.34 27.39 -2.81
CA PRO A 828 19.85 28.13 -3.96
C PRO A 828 20.67 29.40 -4.24
N LYS A 829 20.78 29.75 -5.52
CA LYS A 829 21.36 31.00 -6.02
C LYS A 829 20.31 31.77 -6.81
N ASN A 830 20.39 33.09 -6.80
CA ASN A 830 19.60 33.93 -7.71
C ASN A 830 20.23 33.97 -9.11
N ASP A 831 19.58 34.67 -10.05
CA ASP A 831 20.02 34.83 -11.43
C ASP A 831 21.31 35.66 -11.61
N LYS A 832 21.82 36.26 -10.53
CA LYS A 832 23.13 36.95 -10.47
C LYS A 832 24.25 36.06 -9.93
N GLY A 833 23.94 34.81 -9.56
CA GLY A 833 24.91 33.87 -8.97
C GLY A 833 25.17 34.10 -7.48
N GLU A 834 24.39 34.96 -6.83
CA GLU A 834 24.50 35.23 -5.40
C GLU A 834 23.71 34.17 -4.61
N TRP A 835 24.31 33.65 -3.55
CA TRP A 835 23.64 32.70 -2.67
C TRP A 835 22.44 33.33 -1.96
N VAL A 836 21.34 32.59 -1.84
CA VAL A 836 20.18 33.01 -1.05
C VAL A 836 20.59 33.18 0.43
N THR A 837 20.23 34.33 1.02
CA THR A 837 20.49 34.69 2.43
C THR A 837 19.22 35.28 3.07
N PRO A 838 18.92 34.97 4.36
CA PRO A 838 19.59 33.96 5.19
C PRO A 838 19.40 32.54 4.64
N PHE A 839 20.29 31.61 5.03
CA PHE A 839 20.21 30.21 4.61
C PHE A 839 19.92 29.31 5.81
N ASP A 840 18.85 28.54 5.68
CA ASP A 840 18.48 27.45 6.57
C ASP A 840 18.20 26.20 5.71
N PRO A 841 18.94 25.10 5.88
CA PRO A 841 18.78 23.92 5.03
C PRO A 841 17.40 23.27 5.12
N TYR A 842 16.60 23.56 6.15
CA TYR A 842 15.28 22.98 6.32
C TYR A 842 14.14 23.87 5.79
N HIS A 843 14.35 25.18 5.70
CA HIS A 843 13.28 26.14 5.41
C HIS A 843 13.56 27.06 4.22
N THR A 844 14.76 27.03 3.63
CA THR A 844 15.04 27.80 2.42
C THR A 844 14.22 27.25 1.27
N PRO A 845 13.42 28.09 0.56
CA PRO A 845 12.56 27.64 -0.53
C PRO A 845 13.37 27.19 -1.76
N GLY A 846 12.69 26.56 -2.72
CA GLY A 846 13.28 26.16 -4.00
C GLY A 846 13.43 24.64 -4.18
N PHE A 847 12.66 23.83 -3.46
CA PHE A 847 12.74 22.37 -3.51
C PHE A 847 11.35 21.78 -3.73
N VAL A 848 11.25 20.82 -4.65
CA VAL A 848 10.03 20.04 -4.91
C VAL A 848 9.91 18.99 -3.81
N GLU A 849 8.78 18.98 -3.08
CA GLU A 849 8.46 17.96 -2.06
C GLU A 849 9.55 17.72 -1.00
N GLY A 850 10.35 18.74 -0.68
CA GLY A 850 11.46 18.59 0.26
C GLY A 850 12.12 19.90 0.59
N ASN A 851 13.37 19.82 1.06
CA ASN A 851 14.19 20.97 1.38
C ASN A 851 15.66 20.76 0.96
N ALA A 852 16.52 21.74 1.25
CA ALA A 852 17.93 21.66 0.93
C ALA A 852 18.65 20.51 1.65
N PHE A 853 18.23 20.13 2.86
CA PHE A 853 18.77 18.95 3.52
C PHE A 853 18.51 17.71 2.67
N ASN A 854 17.26 17.44 2.28
CA ASN A 854 16.89 16.26 1.48
C ASN A 854 17.67 16.21 0.15
N TYR A 855 17.61 17.28 -0.63
CA TYR A 855 18.22 17.32 -1.97
C TYR A 855 19.75 17.41 -1.98
N SER A 856 20.39 17.65 -0.84
CA SER A 856 21.86 17.64 -0.79
C SER A 856 22.47 16.26 -0.98
N TRP A 857 21.66 15.21 -0.87
CA TRP A 857 22.07 13.81 -1.00
C TRP A 857 21.87 13.28 -2.44
N PHE A 858 21.05 13.96 -3.23
CA PHE A 858 20.66 13.59 -4.59
C PHE A 858 21.77 13.87 -5.61
N VAL A 859 22.88 13.13 -5.54
CA VAL A 859 23.94 13.12 -6.57
C VAL A 859 24.28 11.67 -6.96
N PRO A 860 23.30 10.90 -7.45
CA PRO A 860 23.47 9.48 -7.77
C PRO A 860 24.60 9.21 -8.79
N GLN A 861 24.87 10.16 -9.68
CA GLN A 861 25.90 10.06 -10.71
C GLN A 861 27.34 10.29 -10.22
N ASP A 862 27.54 10.91 -9.06
CA ASP A 862 28.87 11.26 -8.51
C ASP A 862 28.87 11.27 -6.97
N PRO A 863 28.53 10.15 -6.30
CA PRO A 863 28.49 10.09 -4.83
C PRO A 863 29.86 10.36 -4.20
N GLU A 864 30.96 9.93 -4.85
CA GLU A 864 32.32 10.21 -4.39
C GLU A 864 32.63 11.72 -4.41
N GLY A 865 32.24 12.43 -5.49
CA GLY A 865 32.38 13.87 -5.59
C GLY A 865 31.54 14.64 -4.58
N LEU A 866 30.31 14.19 -4.30
CA LEU A 866 29.48 14.75 -3.25
C LEU A 866 30.14 14.63 -1.86
N ILE A 867 30.61 13.42 -1.53
CA ILE A 867 31.28 13.15 -0.25
C ILE A 867 32.56 13.99 -0.11
N ALA A 868 33.32 14.14 -1.20
CA ALA A 868 34.51 14.99 -1.21
C ALA A 868 34.17 16.47 -0.97
N ALA A 869 33.07 16.97 -1.56
CA ALA A 869 32.64 18.36 -1.41
C ALA A 869 32.15 18.69 0.02
N VAL A 870 31.50 17.74 0.70
CA VAL A 870 31.01 17.91 2.08
C VAL A 870 32.10 17.61 3.12
N GLY A 871 33.00 16.67 2.80
CA GLY A 871 33.97 16.07 3.70
C GLY A 871 33.42 14.80 4.37
N LYS A 872 34.14 13.69 4.20
CA LYS A 872 33.73 12.33 4.59
C LYS A 872 33.13 12.20 6.00
N GLU A 873 33.84 12.70 7.02
CA GLU A 873 33.37 12.59 8.41
C GLU A 873 32.15 13.49 8.70
N ARG A 874 32.11 14.69 8.10
CA ARG A 874 30.95 15.60 8.21
C ARG A 874 29.72 14.99 7.54
N PHE A 875 29.90 14.40 6.36
CA PHE A 875 28.86 13.72 5.61
C PHE A 875 28.25 12.56 6.43
N ALA A 876 29.09 11.62 6.87
CA ALA A 876 28.64 10.43 7.59
C ALA A 876 27.98 10.78 8.93
N SER A 877 28.59 11.68 9.73
CA SER A 877 28.03 12.06 11.04
C SER A 877 26.69 12.80 10.93
N ARG A 878 26.55 13.67 9.92
CA ARG A 878 25.31 14.41 9.66
C ARG A 878 24.18 13.48 9.23
N LEU A 879 24.44 12.57 8.29
CA LEU A 879 23.45 11.58 7.87
C LEU A 879 23.08 10.63 9.00
N ASP A 880 24.03 10.08 9.76
CA ASP A 880 23.73 9.17 10.87
C ASP A 880 22.88 9.85 11.96
N SER A 881 23.15 11.12 12.23
CA SER A 881 22.33 11.94 13.13
C SER A 881 20.90 12.13 12.62
N ALA A 882 20.73 12.40 11.32
CA ALA A 882 19.43 12.57 10.69
C ALA A 882 18.63 11.25 10.63
N MET A 883 19.29 10.14 10.29
CA MET A 883 18.68 8.81 10.35
C MET A 883 18.21 8.48 11.77
N PHE A 884 19.05 8.76 12.78
CA PHE A 884 18.68 8.54 14.18
C PHE A 884 17.46 9.37 14.60
N LYS A 885 17.42 10.66 14.27
CA LYS A 885 16.24 11.50 14.55
C LYS A 885 14.99 10.94 13.88
N SER A 886 15.08 10.58 12.61
CA SER A 886 13.94 10.12 11.82
C SER A 886 13.44 8.73 12.22
N SER A 887 14.30 7.91 12.84
CA SER A 887 13.88 6.62 13.41
C SER A 887 12.85 6.75 14.54
N PHE A 888 12.75 7.90 15.21
CA PHE A 888 11.69 8.18 16.19
C PHE A 888 10.33 8.46 15.53
N ALA A 889 10.29 8.59 14.22
CA ALA A 889 9.05 8.74 13.45
C ALA A 889 8.86 7.58 12.46
N ASN A 890 9.53 6.43 12.69
CA ASN A 890 9.53 5.29 11.77
C ASN A 890 9.94 5.69 10.34
N PHE A 891 10.81 6.69 10.18
CA PHE A 891 11.19 7.28 8.91
C PHE A 891 10.01 7.84 8.10
N ASN A 892 8.93 8.22 8.78
CA ASN A 892 7.77 8.90 8.21
C ASN A 892 7.59 10.26 8.90
N ALA A 893 8.04 11.34 8.27
CA ALA A 893 8.17 12.64 8.93
C ALA A 893 6.82 13.18 9.42
N GLN A 894 6.54 13.07 10.72
CA GLN A 894 5.23 13.41 11.29
C GLN A 894 4.81 14.84 10.94
N GLY A 895 3.62 15.03 10.37
CA GLY A 895 3.13 16.36 9.98
C GLY A 895 4.02 17.08 8.96
N ASP A 896 4.78 16.33 8.16
CA ASP A 896 5.77 16.84 7.22
C ASP A 896 6.89 17.66 7.89
N ASP A 897 7.17 17.39 9.17
CA ASP A 897 8.22 18.07 9.95
C ASP A 897 9.62 17.55 9.59
N PHE A 898 10.05 17.85 8.36
CA PHE A 898 11.39 17.49 7.86
C PHE A 898 12.52 18.19 8.62
N ALA A 899 12.25 19.19 9.46
CA ALA A 899 13.26 19.80 10.30
C ALA A 899 13.62 18.92 11.51
N ASN A 900 12.62 18.32 12.14
CA ASN A 900 12.81 17.41 13.27
C ASN A 900 13.06 15.96 12.84
N TYR A 901 12.53 15.53 11.69
CA TYR A 901 12.68 14.20 11.10
C TYR A 901 13.20 14.29 9.67
N PRO A 902 14.50 14.56 9.45
CA PRO A 902 15.01 14.97 8.14
C PRO A 902 15.02 13.90 7.06
N ILE A 903 14.85 12.63 7.41
CA ILE A 903 14.79 11.52 6.45
C ILE A 903 13.36 10.99 6.43
N ASN A 904 12.67 11.19 5.31
CA ASN A 904 11.32 10.71 5.09
C ASN A 904 11.33 9.64 4.02
N HIS A 905 11.26 8.38 4.43
CA HIS A 905 11.31 7.23 3.53
C HIS A 905 10.07 7.13 2.63
N GLY A 906 8.94 7.66 3.08
CA GLY A 906 7.71 7.79 2.28
C GLY A 906 7.76 8.87 1.20
N ASN A 907 8.94 9.37 0.86
CA ASN A 907 9.16 10.32 -0.22
C ASN A 907 10.47 9.98 -0.93
N GLU A 908 10.42 9.92 -2.26
CA GLU A 908 11.43 9.30 -3.11
C GLU A 908 12.82 9.96 -3.06
N PRO A 909 12.98 11.28 -2.84
CA PRO A 909 14.29 11.91 -2.69
C PRO A 909 15.09 11.45 -1.46
N SER A 910 14.57 10.52 -0.63
CA SER A 910 15.29 9.96 0.52
C SER A 910 15.67 8.47 0.37
N MET A 911 15.28 7.81 -0.71
CA MET A 911 15.36 6.34 -0.85
C MET A 911 16.79 5.79 -0.91
N GLU A 912 17.73 6.59 -1.41
CA GLU A 912 19.13 6.27 -1.55
C GLU A 912 19.94 6.51 -0.27
N VAL A 913 19.41 7.30 0.67
CA VAL A 913 20.19 7.88 1.77
C VAL A 913 20.88 6.82 2.63
N ALA A 914 20.21 5.69 2.89
CA ALA A 914 20.79 4.59 3.65
C ALA A 914 22.03 3.97 2.95
N TYR A 915 22.11 4.02 1.63
CA TYR A 915 23.19 3.41 0.85
C TYR A 915 24.40 4.34 0.65
N LEU A 916 24.23 5.66 0.82
CA LEU A 916 25.34 6.63 0.75
C LEU A 916 26.45 6.38 1.78
N PHE A 917 26.16 5.67 2.87
CA PHE A 917 27.18 5.28 3.85
C PHE A 917 28.22 4.30 3.27
N ASN A 918 27.87 3.48 2.27
CA ASN A 918 28.83 2.62 1.57
C ASN A 918 29.92 3.48 0.91
N TRP A 919 29.50 4.49 0.15
CA TRP A 919 30.37 5.45 -0.51
C TRP A 919 31.19 6.29 0.49
N ALA A 920 30.64 6.56 1.67
CA ALA A 920 31.35 7.19 2.78
C ALA A 920 32.27 6.23 3.56
N GLY A 921 32.47 4.98 3.10
CA GLY A 921 33.32 3.99 3.75
C GLY A 921 32.84 3.57 5.14
N LYS A 922 31.52 3.58 5.36
CA LYS A 922 30.85 3.15 6.59
C LYS A 922 29.74 2.12 6.29
N PRO A 923 30.03 0.99 5.63
CA PRO A 923 29.02 0.01 5.21
C PRO A 923 28.17 -0.57 6.36
N GLN A 924 28.70 -0.60 7.58
CA GLN A 924 27.94 -0.97 8.77
C GLN A 924 26.76 -0.02 9.04
N LEU A 925 26.87 1.26 8.68
CA LEU A 925 25.75 2.19 8.80
C LEU A 925 24.70 1.96 7.71
N THR A 926 25.11 1.61 6.48
CA THR A 926 24.17 1.12 5.46
C THR A 926 23.36 -0.06 5.97
N GLN A 927 24.05 -1.08 6.50
CA GLN A 927 23.43 -2.29 7.02
C GLN A 927 22.49 -2.00 8.20
N LYS A 928 22.89 -1.12 9.13
CA LYS A 928 22.06 -0.69 10.26
C LYS A 928 20.78 -0.01 9.78
N TRP A 929 20.91 0.99 8.90
CA TRP A 929 19.84 1.90 8.55
C TRP A 929 18.88 1.33 7.51
N ALA A 930 19.37 0.62 6.49
CA ALA A 930 18.51 -0.11 5.55
C ALA A 930 17.64 -1.13 6.30
N ARG A 931 18.22 -1.87 7.26
CA ARG A 931 17.45 -2.80 8.10
C ARG A 931 16.48 -2.07 9.03
N ALA A 932 16.85 -0.94 9.60
CA ALA A 932 15.93 -0.14 10.44
C ALA A 932 14.69 0.31 9.66
N ILE A 933 14.86 0.81 8.43
CA ILE A 933 13.76 1.19 7.54
C ILE A 933 12.88 -0.04 7.22
N GLN A 934 13.48 -1.17 6.82
CA GLN A 934 12.73 -2.42 6.56
C GLN A 934 11.86 -2.87 7.76
N GLU A 935 12.33 -2.68 9.00
CA GLU A 935 11.57 -3.06 10.19
C GLU A 935 10.51 -2.03 10.60
N GLN A 936 10.81 -0.73 10.47
CA GLN A 936 10.00 0.34 11.07
C GLN A 936 8.98 0.94 10.10
N TYR A 937 9.33 1.05 8.82
CA TYR A 937 8.46 1.66 7.81
C TYR A 937 7.47 0.63 7.21
N TYR A 938 7.89 -0.63 7.01
CA TYR A 938 7.08 -1.64 6.33
C TYR A 938 6.42 -2.59 7.32
N GLY A 939 5.09 -2.51 7.46
CA GLY A 939 4.29 -3.36 8.34
C GLY A 939 3.77 -4.66 7.70
N THR A 940 2.90 -5.35 8.42
CA THR A 940 2.26 -6.61 7.99
C THR A 940 0.74 -6.58 8.03
N THR A 941 0.14 -5.44 8.41
CA THR A 941 -1.30 -5.33 8.59
C THR A 941 -1.91 -4.33 7.60
N PRO A 942 -3.24 -4.29 7.50
CA PRO A 942 -3.91 -3.23 6.74
C PRO A 942 -3.55 -1.82 7.21
N TYR A 943 -3.25 -1.61 8.49
CA TYR A 943 -3.06 -0.28 9.08
C TYR A 943 -1.65 0.28 8.96
N ASP A 944 -0.63 -0.59 8.91
CA ASP A 944 0.78 -0.20 9.04
C ASP A 944 1.66 -0.68 7.89
N GLY A 945 1.06 -1.18 6.80
CA GLY A 945 1.80 -1.65 5.62
C GLY A 945 2.70 -0.58 5.01
N TYR A 946 2.17 0.63 4.83
CA TYR A 946 2.89 1.83 4.36
C TYR A 946 2.39 3.07 5.12
N PRO A 947 3.26 3.75 5.88
CA PRO A 947 2.92 5.00 6.55
C PRO A 947 2.65 6.16 5.59
N GLY A 948 3.43 6.27 4.50
CA GLY A 948 3.24 7.21 3.39
C GLY A 948 2.61 6.56 2.15
N ASP A 949 2.60 7.29 1.04
CA ASP A 949 2.10 6.78 -0.25
C ASP A 949 2.98 5.62 -0.74
N GLU A 950 2.41 4.72 -1.56
CA GLU A 950 3.13 3.54 -2.07
C GLU A 950 3.85 3.81 -3.41
N ASP A 951 3.47 4.90 -4.07
CA ASP A 951 4.04 5.48 -5.29
C ASP A 951 4.24 4.46 -6.40
N LEU A 952 3.10 3.88 -6.82
CA LEU A 952 2.98 2.96 -7.94
C LEU A 952 4.12 1.93 -7.98
N GLY A 953 4.32 1.24 -6.86
CA GLY A 953 5.29 0.16 -6.74
C GLY A 953 6.68 0.59 -6.29
N GLN A 954 7.00 1.88 -6.15
CA GLN A 954 8.34 2.36 -5.79
C GLN A 954 8.71 1.97 -4.34
N MET A 955 7.84 2.24 -3.36
CA MET A 955 8.08 1.83 -1.96
C MET A 955 8.25 0.32 -1.83
N SER A 956 7.40 -0.44 -2.50
CA SER A 956 7.47 -1.90 -2.48
C SER A 956 8.71 -2.44 -3.15
N SER A 957 9.18 -1.79 -4.24
CA SER A 957 10.40 -2.19 -4.93
C SER A 957 11.62 -1.97 -4.06
N TRP A 958 11.68 -0.84 -3.34
CA TRP A 958 12.73 -0.58 -2.35
C TRP A 958 12.79 -1.68 -1.29
N PHE A 959 11.63 -2.07 -0.73
CA PHE A 959 11.60 -3.16 0.24
C PHE A 959 12.14 -4.47 -0.34
N VAL A 960 11.72 -4.85 -1.55
CA VAL A 960 12.15 -6.10 -2.18
C VAL A 960 13.65 -6.10 -2.46
N MET A 961 14.18 -5.05 -3.10
CA MET A 961 15.60 -4.91 -3.43
C MET A 961 16.45 -4.86 -2.15
N SER A 962 16.05 -4.07 -1.16
CA SER A 962 16.73 -3.97 0.14
C SER A 962 16.69 -5.29 0.92
N ALA A 963 15.56 -6.01 0.91
CA ALA A 963 15.41 -7.29 1.62
C ALA A 963 16.24 -8.42 1.01
N ILE A 964 16.46 -8.41 -0.31
CA ILE A 964 17.42 -9.33 -0.95
C ILE A 964 18.88 -8.87 -0.79
N GLY A 965 19.09 -7.64 -0.33
CA GLY A 965 20.40 -7.08 0.04
C GLY A 965 21.12 -6.34 -1.09
N LEU A 966 20.40 -5.90 -2.13
CA LEU A 966 20.96 -5.22 -3.30
C LEU A 966 20.35 -3.81 -3.48
N PHE A 967 21.10 -2.92 -4.12
CA PHE A 967 20.68 -1.55 -4.51
C PHE A 967 21.58 -1.03 -5.64
N GLN A 968 21.15 -0.03 -6.42
CA GLN A 968 22.03 0.68 -7.38
C GLN A 968 21.88 2.19 -7.21
N MET A 969 22.98 2.89 -6.88
CA MET A 969 22.93 4.35 -6.70
C MET A 969 22.63 5.10 -8.00
N ASP A 970 23.15 4.67 -9.15
CA ASP A 970 22.97 5.39 -10.42
C ASP A 970 21.78 4.90 -11.24
N GLY A 971 20.92 4.05 -10.67
CA GLY A 971 19.82 3.38 -11.38
C GLY A 971 20.27 2.38 -12.46
N GLY A 972 21.57 2.07 -12.53
CA GLY A 972 22.16 1.21 -13.54
C GLY A 972 22.51 1.91 -14.86
N CYS A 973 22.60 3.25 -14.88
CA CYS A 973 22.88 4.01 -16.10
C CYS A 973 24.33 3.87 -16.63
N SER A 974 25.30 3.66 -15.74
CA SER A 974 26.72 3.62 -16.11
C SER A 974 27.06 2.51 -17.12
N GLN A 975 28.19 2.65 -17.83
CA GLN A 975 28.70 1.60 -18.72
C GLN A 975 29.07 0.28 -18.01
N GLN A 976 29.30 0.34 -16.70
CA GLN A 976 29.57 -0.83 -15.86
C GLN A 976 28.74 -0.73 -14.59
N PRO A 977 27.41 -0.99 -14.68
CA PRO A 977 26.54 -0.90 -13.53
C PRO A 977 27.01 -1.81 -12.41
N ILE A 978 26.80 -1.34 -11.19
CA ILE A 978 27.06 -2.10 -9.98
C ILE A 978 25.76 -2.28 -9.20
N TYR A 979 25.66 -3.42 -8.51
CA TYR A 979 24.83 -3.56 -7.33
C TYR A 979 25.68 -3.32 -6.09
N GLU A 980 25.14 -2.59 -5.14
CA GLU A 980 25.72 -2.36 -3.83
C GLU A 980 25.16 -3.34 -2.80
N LEU A 981 26.03 -3.83 -1.92
CA LEU A 981 25.62 -4.60 -0.77
C LEU A 981 24.96 -3.70 0.28
N GLY A 982 23.71 -4.02 0.59
CA GLY A 982 22.99 -3.55 1.77
C GLY A 982 23.14 -4.54 2.92
N SER A 983 22.02 -5.07 3.39
CA SER A 983 21.97 -6.18 4.35
C SER A 983 20.77 -7.06 4.00
N PRO A 984 20.98 -8.29 3.49
CA PRO A 984 19.88 -9.20 3.19
C PRO A 984 19.14 -9.59 4.47
N ARG A 985 17.83 -9.74 4.34
CA ARG A 985 16.92 -10.11 5.43
C ARG A 985 16.84 -11.62 5.65
N TYR A 986 16.95 -12.39 4.58
CA TYR A 986 16.66 -13.82 4.59
C TYR A 986 17.92 -14.68 4.54
N PRO A 987 17.97 -15.80 5.28
CA PRO A 987 19.08 -16.75 5.24
C PRO A 987 19.47 -17.23 3.85
N LYS A 988 18.49 -17.33 2.95
CA LYS A 988 18.72 -17.67 1.54
C LYS A 988 17.70 -16.99 0.65
N ILE A 989 18.21 -16.41 -0.44
CA ILE A 989 17.43 -15.89 -1.57
C ILE A 989 17.92 -16.59 -2.84
N THR A 990 17.01 -17.02 -3.70
CA THR A 990 17.30 -17.50 -5.05
C THR A 990 16.56 -16.65 -6.07
N ILE A 991 17.32 -16.00 -6.96
CA ILE A 991 16.79 -15.17 -8.04
C ILE A 991 16.86 -16.01 -9.32
N ASP A 992 15.71 -16.38 -9.86
CA ASP A 992 15.61 -17.07 -11.15
C ASP A 992 15.72 -16.06 -12.29
N LEU A 993 16.85 -16.11 -13.00
CA LEU A 993 17.10 -15.30 -14.18
C LEU A 993 16.51 -15.95 -15.44
N GLY A 994 16.23 -17.27 -15.39
CA GLY A 994 15.48 -18.01 -16.41
C GLY A 994 16.12 -18.05 -17.80
N GLY A 995 17.38 -17.61 -17.96
CA GLY A 995 17.98 -17.41 -19.28
C GLY A 995 17.38 -16.25 -20.09
N ARG A 996 16.49 -15.45 -19.48
CA ARG A 996 15.79 -14.33 -20.14
C ARG A 996 16.84 -13.33 -20.62
N TYR A 997 16.71 -12.80 -21.85
CA TYR A 997 17.66 -11.84 -22.42
C TYR A 997 19.14 -12.30 -22.40
N GLY A 998 19.39 -13.60 -22.60
CA GLY A 998 20.75 -14.15 -22.65
C GLY A 998 21.48 -14.21 -21.30
N ARG A 999 20.74 -14.07 -20.20
CA ARG A 999 21.26 -14.12 -18.82
C ARG A 999 21.56 -15.56 -18.38
N GLY A 1000 22.15 -15.69 -17.21
CA GLY A 1000 22.34 -16.97 -16.54
C GLY A 1000 21.02 -17.64 -16.13
N LYS A 1001 21.13 -18.81 -15.49
CA LYS A 1001 19.95 -19.51 -14.97
C LYS A 1001 19.46 -18.90 -13.66
N GLN A 1002 20.34 -18.72 -12.69
CA GLN A 1002 19.97 -18.24 -11.36
C GLN A 1002 21.15 -17.54 -10.67
N PHE A 1003 20.84 -16.64 -9.75
CA PHE A 1003 21.78 -16.05 -8.80
C PHE A 1003 21.31 -16.34 -7.37
N ILE A 1004 22.18 -16.91 -6.53
CA ILE A 1004 21.84 -17.33 -5.16
C ILE A 1004 22.56 -16.42 -4.16
N ILE A 1005 21.83 -15.86 -3.21
CA ILE A 1005 22.39 -15.14 -2.06
C ILE A 1005 22.18 -16.04 -0.83
N GLU A 1006 23.26 -16.56 -0.24
CA GLU A 1006 23.23 -17.32 1.02
C GLU A 1006 23.79 -16.45 2.14
N ALA A 1007 22.91 -15.85 2.94
CA ALA A 1007 23.25 -14.99 4.08
C ALA A 1007 23.15 -15.79 5.38
N LYS A 1008 24.17 -16.59 5.66
CA LYS A 1008 24.20 -17.52 6.80
C LYS A 1008 24.02 -16.74 8.11
N GLY A 1009 22.93 -17.05 8.81
CA GLY A 1009 22.58 -16.42 10.08
C GLY A 1009 21.74 -15.16 9.99
N ALA A 1010 21.36 -14.67 8.79
CA ALA A 1010 20.49 -13.51 8.65
C ALA A 1010 19.19 -13.67 9.44
N SER A 1011 18.85 -12.66 10.24
CA SER A 1011 17.63 -12.59 11.05
C SER A 1011 17.29 -11.11 11.32
N LYS A 1012 16.24 -10.80 12.10
CA LYS A 1012 15.91 -9.42 12.49
C LYS A 1012 17.08 -8.74 13.22
N GLU A 1013 17.73 -9.49 14.11
CA GLU A 1013 18.86 -9.02 14.92
C GLU A 1013 20.20 -9.11 14.16
N ASN A 1014 20.44 -10.20 13.42
CA ASN A 1014 21.68 -10.42 12.68
C ASN A 1014 21.68 -9.67 11.34
N LYS A 1015 22.17 -8.43 11.37
CA LYS A 1015 22.18 -7.51 10.22
C LYS A 1015 23.54 -7.20 9.64
N TYR A 1016 24.63 -7.49 10.36
CA TYR A 1016 25.97 -7.07 9.92
C TYR A 1016 26.69 -8.15 9.13
N ILE A 1017 27.20 -7.78 7.94
CA ILE A 1017 28.01 -8.67 7.09
C ILE A 1017 29.45 -8.69 7.62
N THR A 1018 29.96 -9.87 7.97
CA THR A 1018 31.34 -10.06 8.46
C THR A 1018 32.30 -10.57 7.39
N SER A 1019 31.78 -11.29 6.40
CA SER A 1019 32.55 -11.80 5.27
C SER A 1019 31.65 -12.00 4.05
N ALA A 1020 32.18 -11.77 2.85
CA ALA A 1020 31.49 -12.02 1.59
C ALA A 1020 32.35 -12.82 0.62
N LEU A 1021 31.75 -13.81 -0.06
CA LEU A 1021 32.36 -14.54 -1.17
C LEU A 1021 31.44 -14.46 -2.40
N LEU A 1022 31.98 -14.00 -3.53
CA LEU A 1022 31.30 -14.04 -4.82
C LEU A 1022 31.89 -15.16 -5.67
N ASN A 1023 31.09 -16.17 -5.99
CA ASN A 1023 31.50 -17.35 -6.77
C ASN A 1023 32.76 -18.01 -6.17
N GLY A 1024 32.82 -18.11 -4.84
CA GLY A 1024 33.94 -18.69 -4.10
C GLY A 1024 35.16 -17.80 -3.92
N LYS A 1025 35.15 -16.57 -4.46
CA LYS A 1025 36.25 -15.60 -4.31
C LYS A 1025 35.92 -14.55 -3.25
N PRO A 1026 36.87 -14.14 -2.40
CA PRO A 1026 36.66 -13.05 -1.45
C PRO A 1026 36.18 -11.77 -2.15
N LEU A 1027 35.08 -11.21 -1.64
CA LEU A 1027 34.56 -9.91 -2.02
C LEU A 1027 34.86 -8.94 -0.86
N ASN A 1028 35.90 -8.12 -1.03
CA ASN A 1028 36.36 -7.16 -0.03
C ASN A 1028 35.84 -5.73 -0.28
N ASP A 1029 34.75 -5.62 -1.02
CA ASP A 1029 34.12 -4.36 -1.42
C ASP A 1029 32.60 -4.51 -1.32
N PHE A 1030 31.87 -3.39 -1.22
CA PHE A 1030 30.41 -3.38 -1.27
C PHE A 1030 29.87 -3.47 -2.70
N LYS A 1031 30.72 -3.26 -3.71
CA LYS A 1031 30.33 -3.20 -5.13
C LYS A 1031 30.39 -4.59 -5.79
N ILE A 1032 29.31 -4.97 -6.48
CA ILE A 1032 29.23 -6.17 -7.34
C ILE A 1032 28.87 -5.71 -8.75
N LEU A 1033 29.65 -6.09 -9.76
CA LEU A 1033 29.28 -5.78 -11.15
C LEU A 1033 27.94 -6.44 -11.51
N GLN A 1034 27.01 -5.68 -12.07
CA GLN A 1034 25.69 -6.18 -12.50
C GLN A 1034 25.82 -7.37 -13.43
N GLN A 1035 26.77 -7.34 -14.36
CA GLN A 1035 27.03 -8.46 -15.27
C GLN A 1035 27.36 -9.77 -14.55
N ASP A 1036 27.96 -9.73 -13.35
CA ASP A 1036 28.32 -10.94 -12.61
C ASP A 1036 27.13 -11.51 -11.83
N VAL A 1037 26.16 -10.66 -11.47
CA VAL A 1037 24.84 -11.09 -11.01
C VAL A 1037 24.06 -11.70 -12.18
N LEU A 1038 23.98 -11.00 -13.32
CA LEU A 1038 23.19 -11.42 -14.48
C LEU A 1038 23.74 -12.66 -15.21
N LYS A 1039 25.04 -12.98 -15.09
CA LYS A 1039 25.61 -14.28 -15.55
C LYS A 1039 25.13 -15.46 -14.70
N GLY A 1040 24.53 -15.19 -13.53
CA GLY A 1040 24.21 -16.19 -12.54
C GLY A 1040 25.43 -16.61 -11.72
N GLY A 1041 25.18 -17.21 -10.57
CA GLY A 1041 26.23 -17.53 -9.61
C GLY A 1041 25.75 -17.58 -8.18
N LYS A 1042 26.67 -17.34 -7.25
CA LYS A 1042 26.42 -17.43 -5.81
C LYS A 1042 27.18 -16.35 -5.04
N LEU A 1043 26.48 -15.63 -4.18
CA LEU A 1043 27.01 -14.74 -3.16
C LEU A 1043 26.81 -15.39 -1.79
N GLU A 1044 27.89 -15.62 -1.05
CA GLU A 1044 27.86 -16.14 0.32
C GLU A 1044 28.22 -15.03 1.30
N LEU A 1045 27.36 -14.81 2.29
CA LEU A 1045 27.52 -13.81 3.34
C LEU A 1045 27.43 -14.48 4.70
N SER A 1046 28.26 -14.03 5.64
CA SER A 1046 28.19 -14.40 7.05
C SER A 1046 27.62 -13.22 7.84
N MET A 1047 26.57 -13.45 8.63
CA MET A 1047 25.83 -12.39 9.32
C MET A 1047 25.99 -12.50 10.84
N GLN A 1048 25.99 -11.36 11.55
CA GLN A 1048 25.98 -11.30 13.02
C GLN A 1048 25.19 -10.10 13.56
N SER A 1049 24.90 -10.12 14.87
CA SER A 1049 24.16 -9.06 15.58
C SER A 1049 25.01 -7.84 15.93
N ASP A 1050 26.27 -8.07 16.28
CA ASP A 1050 27.17 -7.03 16.79
C ASP A 1050 27.95 -6.37 15.64
N GLN A 1051 28.29 -5.09 15.81
CA GLN A 1051 29.11 -4.41 14.80
C GLN A 1051 30.50 -5.09 14.73
N PRO A 1052 30.91 -5.57 13.54
CA PRO A 1052 32.23 -6.18 13.35
C PRO A 1052 33.40 -5.20 13.50
#